data_AF-R7TKM8-F1
#
_entry.id   AF-R7TKM8-F1
#
_cell.length_a   1.000
_cell.length_b   1.000
_cell.length_c   1.000
_cell.angle_alpha   90.00
_cell.angle_beta   90.00
_cell.angle_gamma   90.00
#
_symmetry.space_group_name_H-M   'P 1'
#
loop_
_entity.id
_entity.type
_entity.pdbx_description
1 polymer ?
#
loop_
_entity_poly.entity_id
_entity_poly.type
_entity_poly.pdbx_seq_one_letter_code
_entity_poly.pdbx_strand_id
1 'polypeptide(L)'
;MVGDSLLRLSLGGMLMLHMKMSLVFLCSMAFGFVSSHEEIALNGDGWMVSGLNTNRSYPAKVPGSIYTDLMRQGILDDPLFRFNNEVYRWVAKQNWSYVSEFEVTANFLLFDHVILRCEGLDTVATIEINRMHIADTNNMFRRYTFDIKDALKEGRNTIHVTFQSPVAYAKRQSEAFPYEVPPVCPSPEQRGECHANFIRKEACSFSWDWGPSFPTVGIWKDLAIEAFNGPIIRYILPESRSVSDDWELSVAVHFAEVGATSSGSISLSIPALNISAKKEIHLNSDDSVVSLKFPVQFCPKTREIPTLKCRELDGIRLCLDVIFKSRNWASFAAGRRVQLWWPNGHGTPFLYDMKVTFTNSQGQNGPAHDLKIGFRTIKLVQNPIEGASGLSFYFEVNQQPIFIKGSNWIPADVFQERISRDRLENLLSSAAKANMNMLRVWGGGVYESDDFYNLADEYGILLWQDFMFACADYPANAEFLDNVRHEITHQVRRLSKHASIAIWAGNNENEWGFMAKRHTPSDPQKLKYYRDYISLTVRTIFDVVQTEDPYSRPFVPSSPSNGAETITEGWVAANPQDPHYGDVHHYDYKSDSWDWRVFPIPRFASEYGLQSWCSLETLLPVSNTEDLKINSSFCDHRQHHPQGESQMWNEISRHLKPPNNSNQTQKFIDYIYLTQINQAVGIKTEAELFRRMQDHVTPNGEGFTMGSLYWQLNDIWQAPTWSSIEYGGKWKMLHYMAQDFYAHSLISSSLNGDNLDVYLIHETPASQRNPPSSSSLKFKASKSKPKHENEAAFMERTNAPGWIVEISIYDWSKQGALKSWNFHVDKLNLTSNLIFHNNLPSMLQESECPSMQHCFLFLRASNGAESCDNWIPLSYYTDAVGLRNSQIMVSDLMQTKEQIDFSLTADAISPFVWLEAEGLNGHFSRNGFLLGHEDGRKESFTFYADQSVDLNEFSQKLVARSLMDVYM
;
A
#
# COMPACT_ATOMS: atom_id res chain seq x y z
N MET A 1 -54.44 69.70 6.05
CA MET A 1 -55.87 69.87 6.43
C MET A 1 -56.15 68.78 7.45
N VAL A 2 -56.11 69.03 8.76
CA VAL A 2 -57.25 69.47 9.63
C VAL A 2 -58.50 68.64 9.34
N GLY A 3 -59.16 67.90 10.24
CA GLY A 3 -59.09 67.56 11.68
C GLY A 3 -59.91 66.25 11.84
N ASP A 4 -59.76 65.39 12.86
CA ASP A 4 -60.01 65.54 14.30
C ASP A 4 -61.50 65.72 14.70
N SER A 5 -62.12 64.63 15.20
CA SER A 5 -63.14 64.57 16.29
C SER A 5 -63.60 63.10 16.49
N LEU A 6 -63.27 62.37 17.56
CA LEU A 6 -63.81 62.39 18.95
C LEU A 6 -65.34 62.21 19.03
N LEU A 7 -65.98 61.40 19.89
CA LEU A 7 -65.63 60.39 20.92
C LEU A 7 -66.97 59.91 21.55
N ARG A 8 -66.95 58.81 22.34
CA ARG A 8 -67.92 58.35 23.39
C ARG A 8 -69.06 57.41 22.93
N LEU A 9 -69.45 56.34 23.64
CA LEU A 9 -69.16 55.70 24.94
C LEU A 9 -69.77 54.27 24.83
N SER A 10 -69.01 53.18 24.96
CA SER A 10 -68.77 52.37 26.17
C SER A 10 -69.87 51.38 26.60
N LEU A 11 -69.38 50.19 26.96
CA LEU A 11 -69.85 49.22 27.97
C LEU A 11 -70.76 48.06 27.51
N GLY A 12 -70.17 46.86 27.54
CA GLY A 12 -70.88 45.64 27.93
C GLY A 12 -70.66 44.41 27.04
N GLY A 13 -69.43 43.89 26.94
CA GLY A 13 -69.23 42.62 26.22
C GLY A 13 -67.79 42.19 25.92
N MET A 14 -66.82 42.45 26.81
CA MET A 14 -65.45 41.92 26.67
C MET A 14 -65.07 41.18 27.95
N LEU A 15 -65.49 39.92 28.07
CA LEU A 15 -64.88 38.99 29.02
C LEU A 15 -65.28 37.53 28.75
N MET A 16 -65.28 37.08 27.49
CA MET A 16 -65.36 35.63 27.21
C MET A 16 -64.97 35.22 25.78
N LEU A 17 -64.04 35.91 25.11
CA LEU A 17 -63.61 35.47 23.77
C LEU A 17 -62.16 35.80 23.39
N HIS A 18 -61.27 36.00 24.37
CA HIS A 18 -59.82 36.19 24.13
C HIS A 18 -58.92 35.20 24.89
N MET A 19 -59.50 34.17 25.54
CA MET A 19 -58.74 33.16 26.30
C MET A 19 -58.75 31.77 25.65
N LYS A 20 -59.02 31.68 24.33
CA LYS A 20 -58.94 30.43 23.55
C LYS A 20 -58.17 30.53 22.22
N MET A 21 -57.70 31.71 21.81
CA MET A 21 -56.87 31.88 20.60
C MET A 21 -55.39 32.23 20.89
N SER A 22 -54.98 32.38 22.15
CA SER A 22 -53.57 32.52 22.53
C SER A 22 -52.95 31.24 23.11
N LEU A 23 -53.73 30.15 23.27
CA LEU A 23 -53.21 28.83 23.66
C LEU A 23 -52.92 27.90 22.46
N VAL A 24 -53.39 28.22 21.26
CA VAL A 24 -53.14 27.41 20.05
C VAL A 24 -51.92 27.91 19.26
N PHE A 25 -51.46 29.15 19.51
CA PHE A 25 -50.24 29.72 18.91
C PHE A 25 -48.99 29.62 19.82
N LEU A 26 -49.14 29.16 21.06
CA LEU A 26 -48.05 28.91 22.01
C LEU A 26 -47.77 27.42 22.24
N CYS A 27 -48.55 26.52 21.61
CA CYS A 27 -48.34 25.06 21.67
C CYS A 27 -47.74 24.48 20.38
N SER A 28 -47.44 25.32 19.38
CA SER A 28 -46.88 24.93 18.07
C SER A 28 -45.45 25.44 17.82
N MET A 29 -44.81 26.09 18.81
CA MET A 29 -43.41 26.52 18.75
C MET A 29 -42.49 25.81 19.77
N ALA A 30 -42.87 24.62 20.25
CA ALA A 30 -42.04 23.79 21.13
C ALA A 30 -41.97 22.32 20.70
N PHE A 31 -42.34 21.98 19.46
CA PHE A 31 -41.76 20.80 18.82
C PHE A 31 -40.43 21.25 18.21
N GLY A 32 -39.44 21.45 19.07
CA GLY A 32 -38.05 21.44 18.60
C GLY A 32 -37.86 20.16 17.80
N PHE A 33 -37.24 20.27 16.63
CA PHE A 33 -36.70 19.11 15.94
C PHE A 33 -35.77 18.40 16.93
N VAL A 34 -36.27 17.38 17.65
CA VAL A 34 -35.41 16.53 18.46
C VAL A 34 -34.63 15.72 17.45
N SER A 35 -33.33 16.01 17.35
CA SER A 35 -32.44 15.24 16.49
C SER A 35 -32.52 13.77 16.91
N SER A 36 -32.62 12.84 15.97
CA SER A 36 -32.62 11.40 16.29
C SER A 36 -31.22 10.87 16.65
N HIS A 37 -30.22 11.72 16.47
CA HIS A 37 -28.80 11.47 16.70
C HIS A 37 -28.10 12.78 17.09
N GLU A 38 -27.29 12.76 18.12
CA GLU A 38 -26.43 13.87 18.52
C GLU A 38 -25.03 13.33 18.84
N GLU A 39 -24.00 14.11 18.53
CA GLU A 39 -22.61 13.71 18.76
C GLU A 39 -21.84 14.82 19.48
N ILE A 40 -21.06 14.42 20.49
CA ILE A 40 -20.05 15.27 21.13
C ILE A 40 -18.69 14.73 20.69
N ALA A 41 -18.05 15.42 19.75
CA ALA A 41 -16.69 15.10 19.36
C ALA A 41 -15.73 15.43 20.51
N LEU A 42 -14.85 14.48 20.85
CA LEU A 42 -13.81 14.66 21.87
C LEU A 42 -12.44 14.87 21.23
N ASN A 43 -12.37 15.21 19.94
CA ASN A 43 -11.14 15.54 19.24
C ASN A 43 -10.69 16.99 19.52
N GLY A 44 -9.41 17.27 19.30
CA GLY A 44 -8.79 18.58 19.39
C GLY A 44 -7.81 18.71 20.57
N ASP A 45 -7.58 19.95 20.99
CA ASP A 45 -6.56 20.35 21.98
C ASP A 45 -7.10 20.44 23.41
N GLY A 46 -8.31 19.92 23.65
CA GLY A 46 -8.99 19.96 24.96
C GLY A 46 -8.47 18.95 25.98
N TRP A 47 -7.45 18.17 25.64
CA TRP A 47 -6.92 17.10 26.49
C TRP A 47 -5.72 17.54 27.29
N MET A 48 -5.56 16.92 28.46
CA MET A 48 -4.38 17.02 29.30
C MET A 48 -3.81 15.62 29.51
N VAL A 49 -2.50 15.44 29.36
CA VAL A 49 -1.82 14.18 29.62
C VAL A 49 -0.90 14.31 30.83
N SER A 50 -0.81 13.26 31.64
CA SER A 50 0.12 13.21 32.78
C SER A 50 0.71 11.82 32.92
N GLY A 51 1.96 11.77 33.40
CA GLY A 51 2.58 10.53 33.78
C GLY A 51 2.11 10.07 35.16
N LEU A 52 1.73 8.81 35.34
CA LEU A 52 1.18 8.34 36.63
C LEU A 52 2.13 8.53 37.83
N ASN A 53 3.44 8.61 37.59
CA ASN A 53 4.46 8.83 38.62
C ASN A 53 4.99 10.28 38.65
N THR A 54 4.32 11.20 37.97
CA THR A 54 4.76 12.59 37.84
C THR A 54 3.67 13.55 38.30
N ASN A 55 4.03 14.62 39.02
CA ASN A 55 3.08 15.67 39.42
C ASN A 55 2.83 16.72 38.32
N ARG A 56 3.15 16.40 37.07
CA ARG A 56 3.06 17.34 35.94
C ARG A 56 2.04 16.85 34.93
N SER A 57 1.25 17.79 34.43
CA SER A 57 0.28 17.59 33.37
C SER A 57 0.54 18.56 32.23
N TYR A 58 0.32 18.10 31.02
CA TYR A 58 0.72 18.73 29.77
C TYR A 58 -0.47 18.79 28.82
N PRO A 59 -0.68 19.88 28.07
CA PRO A 59 -1.66 19.89 26.99
C PRO A 59 -1.37 18.78 25.98
N ALA A 60 -2.42 18.10 25.56
CA ALA A 60 -2.38 16.98 24.63
C ALA A 60 -3.41 17.15 23.51
N LYS A 61 -3.15 16.49 22.39
CA LYS A 61 -4.02 16.53 21.20
C LYS A 61 -4.56 15.15 20.87
N VAL A 62 -5.84 15.11 20.52
CA VAL A 62 -6.53 13.89 20.04
C VAL A 62 -7.14 14.17 18.65
N PRO A 63 -6.91 13.34 17.63
CA PRO A 63 -6.02 12.18 17.62
C PRO A 63 -4.54 12.55 17.83
N GLY A 64 -3.79 11.68 18.49
CA GLY A 64 -2.37 11.90 18.78
C GLY A 64 -1.77 10.85 19.72
N SER A 65 -0.46 11.01 19.98
CA SER A 65 0.30 10.09 20.83
C SER A 65 1.26 10.83 21.76
N ILE A 66 1.69 10.12 22.81
CA ILE A 66 2.46 10.72 23.91
C ILE A 66 3.76 11.38 23.46
N TYR A 67 4.47 10.80 22.49
CA TYR A 67 5.72 11.39 22.01
C TYR A 67 5.45 12.76 21.37
N THR A 68 4.43 12.86 20.51
CA THR A 68 4.12 14.14 19.85
C THR A 68 3.54 15.16 20.82
N ASP A 69 2.82 14.73 21.86
CA ASP A 69 2.38 15.61 22.96
C ASP A 69 3.55 16.21 23.72
N LEU A 70 4.50 15.36 24.17
CA LEU A 70 5.67 15.84 24.92
C LEU A 70 6.58 16.73 24.07
N MET A 71 6.70 16.46 22.77
CA MET A 71 7.41 17.33 21.83
C MET A 71 6.74 18.70 21.67
N ARG A 72 5.41 18.75 21.53
CA ARG A 72 4.67 20.02 21.44
C ARG A 72 4.90 20.90 22.67
N GLN A 73 5.14 20.30 23.83
CA GLN A 73 5.47 21.00 25.07
C GLN A 73 6.96 21.30 25.25
N GLY A 74 7.82 20.96 24.31
CA GLY A 74 9.28 21.17 24.39
C GLY A 74 9.97 20.30 25.45
N ILE A 75 9.37 19.17 25.82
CA ILE A 75 9.95 18.21 26.78
C ILE A 75 10.88 17.23 26.05
N LEU A 76 10.50 16.87 24.83
CA LEU A 76 11.31 16.11 23.90
C LEU A 76 11.69 17.02 22.73
N ASP A 77 12.94 16.92 22.29
CA ASP A 77 13.33 17.38 20.96
C ASP A 77 12.81 16.37 19.91
N ASP A 78 13.23 16.49 18.65
CA ASP A 78 12.87 15.51 17.63
C ASP A 78 13.32 14.08 18.03
N PRO A 79 12.39 13.11 18.19
CA PRO A 79 12.70 11.73 18.51
C PRO A 79 13.55 11.07 17.43
N LEU A 80 13.45 11.55 16.18
CA LEU A 80 14.26 11.04 15.09
C LEU A 80 15.66 11.63 15.07
N PHE A 81 16.02 12.60 15.91
CA PHE A 81 17.36 13.19 15.92
C PHE A 81 18.40 12.26 16.57
N ARG A 82 19.47 11.95 15.84
CA ARG A 82 20.62 11.12 16.29
C ARG A 82 20.22 9.84 17.04
N PHE A 83 20.41 9.83 18.37
CA PHE A 83 20.26 8.68 19.26
C PHE A 83 18.97 8.75 20.11
N ASN A 84 18.06 9.67 19.77
CA ASN A 84 16.92 9.98 20.64
C ASN A 84 15.90 8.84 20.79
N ASN A 85 15.89 7.85 19.89
CA ASN A 85 15.15 6.60 20.08
C ASN A 85 15.58 5.85 21.36
N GLU A 86 16.86 5.89 21.72
CA GLU A 86 17.34 5.30 22.97
C GLU A 86 17.20 6.26 24.16
N VAL A 87 17.48 7.56 23.97
CA VAL A 87 17.36 8.57 25.04
C VAL A 87 15.92 8.67 25.55
N TYR A 88 14.94 8.59 24.67
CA TYR A 88 13.52 8.74 24.99
C TYR A 88 12.80 7.42 25.27
N ARG A 89 13.53 6.31 25.38
CA ARG A 89 12.99 4.97 25.67
C ARG A 89 12.19 4.90 26.99
N TRP A 90 12.42 5.84 27.91
CA TRP A 90 11.66 5.97 29.16
C TRP A 90 10.16 6.26 28.91
N VAL A 91 9.82 6.96 27.81
CA VAL A 91 8.44 7.36 27.49
C VAL A 91 7.56 6.12 27.26
N ALA A 92 8.04 5.16 26.46
CA ALA A 92 7.35 3.90 26.20
C ALA A 92 7.26 2.97 27.43
N LYS A 93 8.11 3.17 28.44
CA LYS A 93 8.17 2.36 29.67
C LYS A 93 7.28 2.89 30.79
N GLN A 94 6.63 4.02 30.57
CA GLN A 94 5.78 4.69 31.54
C GLN A 94 4.29 4.55 31.19
N ASN A 95 3.45 4.62 32.21
CA ASN A 95 2.00 4.72 32.06
C ASN A 95 1.57 6.19 31.98
N TRP A 96 0.60 6.49 31.12
CA TRP A 96 0.15 7.83 30.79
C TRP A 96 -1.37 7.95 30.92
N SER A 97 -1.86 9.04 31.53
CA SER A 97 -3.29 9.29 31.70
C SER A 97 -3.70 10.56 30.96
N TYR A 98 -4.58 10.39 29.97
CA TYR A 98 -5.23 11.45 29.21
C TYR A 98 -6.54 11.82 29.90
N VAL A 99 -6.79 13.11 30.09
CA VAL A 99 -7.96 13.64 30.79
C VAL A 99 -8.58 14.77 29.97
N SER A 100 -9.90 14.79 29.86
CA SER A 100 -10.64 15.88 29.24
C SER A 100 -11.96 16.13 29.96
N GLU A 101 -12.47 17.35 29.84
CA GLU A 101 -13.79 17.75 30.34
C GLU A 101 -14.72 18.05 29.15
N PHE A 102 -15.98 17.65 29.26
CA PHE A 102 -17.01 17.93 28.27
C PHE A 102 -18.35 18.23 28.95
N GLU A 103 -19.22 18.97 28.27
CA GLU A 103 -20.52 19.37 28.80
C GLU A 103 -21.62 18.52 28.17
N VAL A 104 -22.57 18.06 28.99
CA VAL A 104 -23.73 17.27 28.57
C VAL A 104 -25.00 18.00 28.98
N THR A 105 -25.92 18.21 28.04
CA THR A 105 -27.19 18.89 28.34
C THR A 105 -28.24 17.91 28.89
N ALA A 106 -29.26 18.41 29.60
CA ALA A 106 -30.39 17.58 30.01
C ALA A 106 -31.04 16.85 28.82
N ASN A 107 -31.14 17.51 27.67
CA ASN A 107 -31.72 16.92 26.45
C ASN A 107 -30.88 15.75 25.91
N PHE A 108 -29.55 15.83 26.02
CA PHE A 108 -28.65 14.76 25.60
C PHE A 108 -28.86 13.47 26.44
N LEU A 109 -29.21 13.62 27.71
CA LEU A 109 -29.52 12.49 28.60
C LEU A 109 -30.90 11.86 28.35
N LEU A 110 -31.77 12.54 27.58
CA LEU A 110 -33.07 11.99 27.19
C LEU A 110 -32.97 10.97 26.05
N PHE A 111 -31.81 10.86 25.39
CA PHE A 111 -31.62 9.84 24.35
C PHE A 111 -31.61 8.44 24.95
N ASP A 112 -32.18 7.46 24.25
CA ASP A 112 -32.29 6.08 24.70
C ASP A 112 -30.91 5.45 24.90
N HIS A 113 -30.00 5.65 23.95
CA HIS A 113 -28.63 5.16 23.97
C HIS A 113 -27.64 6.32 23.98
N VAL A 114 -26.59 6.19 24.80
CA VAL A 114 -25.46 7.10 24.81
C VAL A 114 -24.18 6.27 24.92
N ILE A 115 -23.38 6.26 23.86
CA ILE A 115 -22.16 5.45 23.78
C ILE A 115 -20.91 6.31 23.64
N LEU A 116 -19.79 5.84 24.18
CA LEU A 116 -18.45 6.29 23.81
C LEU A 116 -17.95 5.46 22.62
N ARG A 117 -17.66 6.11 21.48
CA ARG A 117 -17.06 5.50 20.30
C ARG A 117 -15.59 5.88 20.21
N CYS A 118 -14.71 4.88 20.34
CA CYS A 118 -13.27 5.01 20.15
C CYS A 118 -12.88 4.34 18.82
N GLU A 119 -12.48 5.12 17.82
CA GLU A 119 -12.04 4.57 16.53
C GLU A 119 -10.67 3.88 16.61
N GLY A 120 -9.87 4.20 17.63
CA GLY A 120 -8.57 3.58 17.84
C GLY A 120 -7.90 4.06 19.12
N LEU A 121 -7.53 3.11 19.97
CA LEU A 121 -6.74 3.34 21.19
C LEU A 121 -5.47 2.53 21.10
N ASP A 122 -4.31 3.18 21.24
CA ASP A 122 -3.00 2.55 21.17
C ASP A 122 -2.39 2.47 22.58
N THR A 123 -2.40 1.34 23.27
CA THR A 123 -3.15 0.11 22.95
C THR A 123 -3.92 -0.36 24.17
N VAL A 124 -3.22 -0.55 25.28
CA VAL A 124 -3.79 -1.07 26.53
C VAL A 124 -4.20 0.09 27.42
N ALA A 125 -5.50 0.30 27.58
CA ALA A 125 -6.03 1.45 28.31
C ALA A 125 -7.19 1.07 29.23
N THR A 126 -7.33 1.82 30.32
CA THR A 126 -8.51 1.81 31.18
C THR A 126 -9.25 3.14 31.00
N ILE A 127 -10.56 3.08 30.79
CA ILE A 127 -11.42 4.25 30.56
C ILE A 127 -12.32 4.45 31.79
N GLU A 128 -12.35 5.67 32.30
CA GLU A 128 -13.24 6.09 33.37
C GLU A 128 -13.97 7.37 33.02
N ILE A 129 -15.27 7.46 33.35
CA ILE A 129 -16.06 8.68 33.21
C ILE A 129 -16.63 9.03 34.58
N ASN A 130 -16.41 10.25 35.04
CA ASN A 130 -16.81 10.71 36.38
C ASN A 130 -16.36 9.76 37.51
N ARG A 131 -15.16 9.17 37.37
CA ARG A 131 -14.57 8.15 38.28
C ARG A 131 -15.29 6.80 38.31
N MET A 132 -16.22 6.57 37.38
CA MET A 132 -16.82 5.27 37.14
C MET A 132 -16.00 4.54 36.08
N HIS A 133 -15.56 3.32 36.38
CA HIS A 133 -14.91 2.44 35.40
C HIS A 133 -15.90 2.08 34.28
N ILE A 134 -15.46 2.26 33.04
CA ILE A 134 -16.25 1.97 31.84
C ILE A 134 -15.75 0.69 31.17
N ALA A 135 -14.46 0.64 30.87
CA ALA A 135 -13.88 -0.49 30.12
C ALA A 135 -12.36 -0.53 30.20
N ASP A 136 -11.81 -1.71 29.86
CA ASP A 136 -10.40 -1.93 29.56
C ASP A 136 -10.24 -2.35 28.09
N THR A 137 -9.19 -1.86 27.44
CA THR A 137 -8.85 -2.15 26.04
C THR A 137 -7.46 -2.75 25.91
N ASN A 138 -7.19 -3.44 24.80
CA ASN A 138 -5.92 -4.15 24.57
C ASN A 138 -5.60 -4.42 23.08
N ASN A 139 -6.20 -3.67 22.15
CA ASN A 139 -5.97 -3.84 20.72
C ASN A 139 -6.04 -2.50 19.97
N MET A 140 -4.95 -2.16 19.30
CA MET A 140 -4.78 -0.94 18.51
C MET A 140 -5.73 -0.86 17.31
N PHE A 141 -6.07 -2.02 16.76
CA PHE A 141 -6.61 -2.17 15.40
C PHE A 141 -8.13 -2.39 15.35
N ARG A 142 -8.85 -2.09 16.43
CA ARG A 142 -10.32 -2.21 16.45
C ARG A 142 -10.98 -0.96 16.98
N ARG A 143 -12.19 -0.72 16.48
CA ARG A 143 -13.14 0.19 17.11
C ARG A 143 -13.66 -0.41 18.42
N TYR A 144 -13.79 0.43 19.43
CA TYR A 144 -14.49 0.14 20.67
C TYR A 144 -15.74 1.01 20.80
N THR A 145 -16.81 0.44 21.35
CA THR A 145 -18.05 1.14 21.67
C THR A 145 -18.52 0.70 23.05
N PHE A 146 -18.79 1.65 23.94
CA PHE A 146 -19.20 1.39 25.31
C PHE A 146 -20.44 2.19 25.66
N ASP A 147 -21.45 1.59 26.28
CA ASP A 147 -22.55 2.34 26.87
C ASP A 147 -22.04 3.12 28.08
N ILE A 148 -22.30 4.43 28.09
CA ILE A 148 -21.84 5.34 29.14
C ILE A 148 -22.98 6.13 29.76
N LYS A 149 -24.24 5.88 29.39
CA LYS A 149 -25.38 6.72 29.79
C LYS A 149 -25.47 6.89 31.31
N ASP A 150 -25.31 5.79 32.04
CA ASP A 150 -25.37 5.76 33.51
C ASP A 150 -24.17 6.43 34.19
N ALA A 151 -23.07 6.64 33.47
CA ALA A 151 -21.89 7.33 33.98
C ALA A 151 -21.96 8.85 33.80
N LEU A 152 -22.90 9.36 32.99
CA LEU A 152 -23.03 10.78 32.67
C LEU A 152 -23.94 11.52 33.66
N LYS A 153 -23.72 12.83 33.75
CA LYS A 153 -24.59 13.78 34.48
C LYS A 153 -24.80 15.05 33.67
N GLU A 154 -25.88 15.78 33.95
CA GLU A 154 -26.10 17.09 33.33
C GLU A 154 -24.98 18.07 33.74
N GLY A 155 -24.54 18.88 32.79
CA GLY A 155 -23.42 19.79 32.91
C GLY A 155 -22.09 19.10 32.67
N ARG A 156 -21.10 19.45 33.48
CA ARG A 156 -19.71 19.05 33.26
C ARG A 156 -19.42 17.61 33.63
N ASN A 157 -18.81 16.88 32.71
CA ASN A 157 -18.33 15.52 32.86
C ASN A 157 -16.82 15.47 32.64
N THR A 158 -16.16 14.47 33.22
CA THR A 158 -14.72 14.24 33.04
C THR A 158 -14.50 12.83 32.53
N ILE A 159 -13.67 12.67 31.51
CA ILE A 159 -13.20 11.39 30.99
C ILE A 159 -11.70 11.23 31.28
N HIS A 160 -11.32 10.04 31.73
CA HIS A 160 -9.94 9.61 31.88
C HIS A 160 -9.69 8.40 30.98
N VAL A 161 -8.59 8.43 30.22
CA VAL A 161 -8.09 7.30 29.45
C VAL A 161 -6.65 7.04 29.88
N THR A 162 -6.46 5.99 30.66
CA THR A 162 -5.16 5.67 31.28
C THR A 162 -4.51 4.49 30.56
N PHE A 163 -3.43 4.79 29.83
CA PHE A 163 -2.65 3.82 29.08
C PHE A 163 -1.57 3.16 29.95
N GLN A 164 -1.43 1.85 29.80
CA GLN A 164 -0.32 1.08 30.33
C GLN A 164 0.83 1.07 29.34
N SER A 165 2.07 1.02 29.85
CA SER A 165 3.26 0.84 29.00
C SER A 165 3.12 -0.43 28.15
N PRO A 166 3.23 -0.32 26.81
CA PRO A 166 3.13 -1.48 25.91
C PRO A 166 4.26 -2.48 26.17
N VAL A 167 5.47 -2.01 26.46
CA VAL A 167 6.63 -2.85 26.78
C VAL A 167 6.39 -3.64 28.07
N ALA A 168 5.92 -2.97 29.13
CA ALA A 168 5.65 -3.65 30.40
C ALA A 168 4.47 -4.62 30.29
N TYR A 169 3.43 -4.25 29.54
CA TYR A 169 2.29 -5.14 29.28
C TYR A 169 2.71 -6.40 28.52
N ALA A 170 3.37 -6.25 27.38
CA ALA A 170 3.81 -7.35 26.53
C ALA A 170 4.69 -8.34 27.30
N LYS A 171 5.63 -7.83 28.10
CA LYS A 171 6.46 -8.64 28.99
C LYS A 171 5.62 -9.44 30.00
N ARG A 172 4.66 -8.80 30.70
CA ARG A 172 3.80 -9.50 31.67
C ARG A 172 2.94 -10.57 31.01
N GLN A 173 2.41 -10.31 29.82
CA GLN A 173 1.66 -11.30 29.05
C GLN A 173 2.53 -12.50 28.68
N SER A 174 3.77 -12.25 28.26
CA SER A 174 4.74 -13.33 27.99
C SER A 174 5.10 -14.13 29.23
N GLU A 175 5.31 -13.50 30.39
CA GLU A 175 5.63 -14.17 31.66
C GLU A 175 4.45 -15.01 32.20
N ALA A 176 3.22 -14.57 31.93
CA ALA A 176 2.00 -15.29 32.31
C ALA A 176 1.66 -16.44 31.35
N PHE A 177 2.24 -16.46 30.15
CA PHE A 177 1.94 -17.46 29.14
C PHE A 177 2.66 -18.79 29.45
N PRO A 178 2.02 -19.96 29.25
CA PRO A 178 2.54 -21.23 29.77
C PRO A 178 3.81 -21.77 29.08
N TYR A 179 4.36 -21.06 28.10
CA TYR A 179 5.52 -21.42 27.29
C TYR A 179 6.03 -20.21 26.53
N GLU A 180 7.25 -20.29 26.02
CA GLU A 180 7.83 -19.25 25.18
C GLU A 180 7.11 -19.18 23.82
N VAL A 181 6.89 -17.97 23.30
CA VAL A 181 6.37 -17.73 21.95
C VAL A 181 7.40 -16.85 21.23
N PRO A 182 8.18 -17.40 20.27
CA PRO A 182 9.31 -16.68 19.69
C PRO A 182 8.90 -15.77 18.50
N PRO A 183 9.73 -14.77 18.17
CA PRO A 183 10.96 -14.39 18.86
C PRO A 183 10.69 -13.66 20.19
N VAL A 184 11.54 -13.92 21.19
CA VAL A 184 11.43 -13.27 22.51
C VAL A 184 11.85 -11.79 22.41
N CYS A 185 12.97 -11.52 21.75
CA CYS A 185 13.51 -10.18 21.55
C CYS A 185 13.99 -10.04 20.09
N PRO A 186 14.00 -8.81 19.53
CA PRO A 186 14.61 -8.53 18.24
C PRO A 186 16.15 -8.68 18.32
N SER A 187 16.82 -8.62 17.17
CA SER A 187 18.28 -8.62 17.14
C SER A 187 18.85 -7.36 17.83
N PRO A 188 20.04 -7.42 18.44
CA PRO A 188 20.63 -6.28 19.13
C PRO A 188 20.81 -5.04 18.26
N GLU A 189 21.08 -5.22 16.97
CA GLU A 189 21.30 -4.15 15.98
C GLU A 189 20.06 -3.26 15.81
N GLN A 190 18.86 -3.84 15.95
CA GLN A 190 17.61 -3.08 15.86
C GLN A 190 17.35 -2.19 17.07
N ARG A 191 18.07 -2.42 18.19
CA ARG A 191 17.97 -1.63 19.44
C ARG A 191 16.54 -1.58 20.00
N GLY A 192 15.77 -2.64 19.75
CA GLY A 192 14.34 -2.72 20.02
C GLY A 192 13.93 -3.18 21.41
N GLU A 193 12.63 -3.34 21.57
CA GLU A 193 11.97 -3.88 22.76
C GLU A 193 11.47 -5.33 22.51
N CYS A 194 11.37 -6.12 23.57
CA CYS A 194 11.01 -7.54 23.49
C CYS A 194 9.49 -7.78 23.51
N HIS A 195 9.07 -8.98 23.09
CA HIS A 195 7.71 -9.53 23.21
C HIS A 195 6.61 -8.81 22.40
N ALA A 196 6.96 -8.16 21.28
CA ALA A 196 5.98 -7.46 20.43
C ALA A 196 4.79 -8.35 20.01
N ASN A 197 5.00 -9.66 19.88
CA ASN A 197 3.97 -10.65 19.53
C ASN A 197 2.90 -10.90 20.61
N PHE A 198 3.08 -10.41 21.84
CA PHE A 198 2.10 -10.55 22.93
C PHE A 198 1.11 -9.39 23.05
N ILE A 199 1.21 -8.39 22.17
CA ILE A 199 0.33 -7.23 22.16
C ILE A 199 -0.22 -7.02 20.74
N ARG A 200 -1.52 -6.71 20.61
CA ARG A 200 -2.12 -6.35 19.31
C ARG A 200 -1.91 -4.87 19.03
N LYS A 201 -0.70 -4.56 18.53
CA LYS A 201 -0.18 -3.23 18.18
C LYS A 201 0.66 -3.35 16.91
N GLU A 202 0.93 -2.23 16.24
CA GLU A 202 1.95 -2.12 15.19
C GLU A 202 3.24 -2.83 15.60
N ALA A 203 3.60 -3.92 14.91
CA ALA A 203 4.71 -4.78 15.34
C ALA A 203 6.05 -4.05 15.21
N CYS A 204 6.26 -3.33 14.09
CA CYS A 204 7.48 -2.55 13.86
C CYS A 204 7.65 -1.35 14.81
N SER A 205 6.64 -0.97 15.59
CA SER A 205 6.81 0.04 16.65
C SER A 205 7.79 -0.39 17.75
N PHE A 206 8.05 -1.71 17.88
CA PHE A 206 9.05 -2.25 18.80
C PHE A 206 10.48 -2.24 18.23
N SER A 207 10.65 -1.76 16.99
CA SER A 207 11.79 -1.83 16.07
C SER A 207 11.58 -2.82 14.93
N TRP A 208 12.33 -2.60 13.87
CA TRP A 208 12.55 -3.57 12.79
C TRP A 208 13.95 -3.38 12.22
N ASP A 209 14.38 -4.24 11.29
CA ASP A 209 15.71 -4.13 10.65
C ASP A 209 15.89 -2.90 9.72
N TRP A 210 14.84 -2.10 9.59
CA TRP A 210 14.82 -0.79 8.92
C TRP A 210 14.16 0.32 9.73
N GLY A 211 13.69 0.06 10.96
CA GLY A 211 12.82 0.97 11.73
C GLY A 211 13.16 1.07 13.22
N PRO A 212 12.97 2.23 13.87
CA PRO A 212 13.34 2.46 15.27
C PRO A 212 12.28 1.96 16.25
N SER A 213 12.66 1.84 17.52
CA SER A 213 11.75 1.47 18.60
C SER A 213 11.06 2.70 19.20
N PHE A 214 9.79 2.92 18.84
CA PHE A 214 8.90 3.88 19.51
C PHE A 214 7.54 3.23 19.84
N PRO A 215 7.46 2.34 20.85
CA PRO A 215 6.19 1.79 21.32
C PRO A 215 5.36 2.88 22.02
N THR A 216 4.73 3.75 21.24
CA THR A 216 3.93 4.86 21.73
C THR A 216 2.64 4.39 22.39
N VAL A 217 1.98 5.33 23.08
CA VAL A 217 0.59 5.19 23.52
C VAL A 217 -0.19 6.44 23.15
N GLY A 218 -1.50 6.31 22.97
CA GLY A 218 -2.37 7.45 22.70
C GLY A 218 -3.72 7.10 22.14
N ILE A 219 -4.55 8.13 21.98
CA ILE A 219 -5.83 8.05 21.28
C ILE A 219 -5.52 8.39 19.82
N TRP A 220 -5.11 7.39 19.04
CA TRP A 220 -4.51 7.58 17.72
C TRP A 220 -5.53 7.79 16.59
N LYS A 221 -6.82 7.61 16.86
CA LYS A 221 -7.95 7.92 15.96
C LYS A 221 -9.05 8.67 16.69
N ASP A 222 -10.09 9.05 15.96
CA ASP A 222 -11.21 9.83 16.47
C ASP A 222 -11.90 9.21 17.69
N LEU A 223 -12.35 10.09 18.59
CA LEU A 223 -13.08 9.75 19.80
C LEU A 223 -14.31 10.65 19.93
N ALA A 224 -15.48 10.06 20.15
CA ALA A 224 -16.73 10.81 20.27
C ALA A 224 -17.72 10.12 21.21
N ILE A 225 -18.65 10.91 21.75
CA ILE A 225 -19.85 10.40 22.44
C ILE A 225 -21.03 10.55 21.49
N GLU A 226 -21.71 9.45 21.18
CA GLU A 226 -22.91 9.43 20.34
C GLU A 226 -24.13 9.14 21.18
N ALA A 227 -25.17 9.97 21.02
CA ALA A 227 -26.48 9.76 21.60
C ALA A 227 -27.52 9.54 20.49
N PHE A 228 -28.38 8.52 20.63
CA PHE A 228 -29.36 8.19 19.60
C PHE A 228 -30.59 7.44 20.13
N ASN A 229 -31.71 7.62 19.44
CA ASN A 229 -33.02 6.99 19.74
C ASN A 229 -33.41 5.91 18.73
N GLY A 230 -32.52 5.58 17.80
CA GLY A 230 -32.83 4.69 16.68
C GLY A 230 -31.57 4.16 16.00
N PRO A 231 -31.73 3.29 14.99
CA PRO A 231 -30.61 2.57 14.42
C PRO A 231 -29.63 3.49 13.69
N ILE A 232 -28.34 3.32 13.96
CA ILE A 232 -27.24 4.03 13.30
C ILE A 232 -26.54 3.07 12.35
N ILE A 233 -26.32 3.46 11.10
CA ILE A 233 -25.51 2.67 10.17
C ILE A 233 -24.03 2.80 10.57
N ARG A 234 -23.39 1.66 10.83
CA ARG A 234 -21.99 1.57 11.27
C ARG A 234 -21.05 1.05 10.19
N TYR A 235 -21.49 0.13 9.33
CA TYR A 235 -20.74 -0.33 8.17
C TYR A 235 -21.62 -0.48 6.95
N ILE A 236 -21.04 -0.23 5.77
CA ILE A 236 -21.66 -0.45 4.46
C ILE A 236 -20.65 -1.21 3.60
N LEU A 237 -20.98 -2.43 3.22
CA LEU A 237 -20.12 -3.36 2.48
C LEU A 237 -20.74 -3.62 1.10
N PRO A 238 -20.41 -2.79 0.08
CA PRO A 238 -20.74 -3.09 -1.29
C PRO A 238 -19.87 -4.22 -1.84
N GLU A 239 -20.49 -5.22 -2.44
CA GLU A 239 -19.87 -6.38 -3.08
C GLU A 239 -20.40 -6.49 -4.52
N SER A 240 -19.54 -6.23 -5.51
CA SER A 240 -19.91 -6.36 -6.92
C SER A 240 -19.49 -7.72 -7.48
N ARG A 241 -20.39 -8.38 -8.23
CA ARG A 241 -20.10 -9.62 -8.96
C ARG A 241 -20.54 -9.53 -10.41
N SER A 242 -19.84 -10.24 -11.29
CA SER A 242 -20.26 -10.42 -12.68
C SER A 242 -21.12 -11.69 -12.82
N VAL A 243 -22.30 -11.58 -13.43
CA VAL A 243 -23.26 -12.67 -13.65
C VAL A 243 -23.73 -12.64 -15.10
N SER A 244 -23.33 -13.61 -15.92
CA SER A 244 -23.79 -13.77 -17.31
C SER A 244 -23.65 -12.52 -18.19
N ASP A 245 -22.50 -11.83 -18.11
CA ASP A 245 -22.17 -10.53 -18.74
C ASP A 245 -22.82 -9.30 -18.11
N ASP A 246 -23.56 -9.49 -17.02
CA ASP A 246 -24.17 -8.43 -16.25
C ASP A 246 -23.45 -8.24 -14.91
N TRP A 247 -23.76 -7.16 -14.19
CA TRP A 247 -23.24 -6.94 -12.84
C TRP A 247 -24.33 -7.19 -11.82
N GLU A 248 -23.96 -7.56 -10.61
CA GLU A 248 -24.83 -7.51 -9.45
C GLU A 248 -24.05 -6.87 -8.31
N LEU A 249 -24.70 -5.94 -7.62
CA LEU A 249 -24.15 -5.28 -6.45
C LEU A 249 -24.93 -5.76 -5.23
N SER A 250 -24.32 -6.56 -4.37
CA SER A 250 -24.85 -6.82 -3.04
C SER A 250 -24.36 -5.71 -2.12
N VAL A 251 -25.20 -5.09 -1.28
CA VAL A 251 -24.72 -4.14 -0.26
C VAL A 251 -25.09 -4.66 1.11
N ALA A 252 -24.14 -4.82 2.02
CA ALA A 252 -24.41 -5.17 3.41
C ALA A 252 -24.37 -3.94 4.32
N VAL A 253 -25.48 -3.66 5.01
CA VAL A 253 -25.59 -2.54 5.96
C VAL A 253 -25.63 -3.09 7.37
N HIS A 254 -24.65 -2.71 8.20
CA HIS A 254 -24.59 -3.10 9.60
C HIS A 254 -25.00 -1.91 10.46
N PHE A 255 -25.91 -2.14 11.40
CA PHE A 255 -26.32 -1.13 12.36
C PHE A 255 -25.54 -1.26 13.67
N ALA A 256 -25.37 -0.14 14.38
CA ALA A 256 -25.04 -0.16 15.80
C ALA A 256 -26.21 -0.77 16.59
N GLU A 257 -25.92 -1.34 17.77
CA GLU A 257 -26.86 -2.07 18.62
C GLU A 257 -28.21 -1.34 18.79
N VAL A 258 -29.32 -2.08 18.61
CA VAL A 258 -30.67 -1.53 18.54
C VAL A 258 -31.40 -1.89 19.84
N GLY A 259 -31.58 -0.95 20.78
CA GLY A 259 -32.24 -1.28 22.05
C GLY A 259 -33.76 -1.41 21.99
N ALA A 260 -34.42 -0.92 20.94
CA ALA A 260 -35.87 -0.98 20.77
C ALA A 260 -36.26 -1.33 19.34
N THR A 261 -37.33 -2.10 19.15
CA THR A 261 -37.85 -2.42 17.82
C THR A 261 -38.11 -1.14 17.04
N SER A 262 -37.39 -0.94 15.94
CA SER A 262 -37.47 0.24 15.10
C SER A 262 -37.90 -0.14 13.69
N SER A 263 -38.69 0.72 13.06
CA SER A 263 -39.12 0.54 11.68
C SER A 263 -38.75 1.78 10.87
N GLY A 264 -38.39 1.58 9.63
CA GLY A 264 -37.97 2.64 8.73
C GLY A 264 -37.65 2.10 7.35
N SER A 265 -36.84 2.81 6.59
CA SER A 265 -36.42 2.40 5.26
C SER A 265 -34.96 2.71 5.00
N ILE A 266 -34.30 1.85 4.24
CA ILE A 266 -32.95 2.12 3.69
C ILE A 266 -33.13 2.54 2.25
N SER A 267 -32.54 3.68 1.90
CA SER A 267 -32.44 4.18 0.53
C SER A 267 -30.99 4.10 0.05
N LEU A 268 -30.79 3.63 -1.18
CA LEU A 268 -29.51 3.59 -1.88
C LEU A 268 -29.64 4.33 -3.20
N SER A 269 -28.64 5.12 -3.58
CA SER A 269 -28.58 5.76 -4.90
C SER A 269 -27.18 5.75 -5.50
N ILE A 270 -27.11 5.48 -6.82
CA ILE A 270 -25.90 5.63 -7.65
C ILE A 270 -26.30 6.48 -8.86
N PRO A 271 -26.17 7.82 -8.76
CA PRO A 271 -26.72 8.74 -9.77
C PRO A 271 -26.16 8.54 -11.17
N ALA A 272 -24.86 8.25 -11.30
CA ALA A 272 -24.19 8.07 -12.60
C ALA A 272 -24.76 6.89 -13.42
N LEU A 273 -25.31 5.88 -12.73
CA LEU A 273 -25.99 4.72 -13.32
C LEU A 273 -27.53 4.84 -13.31
N ASN A 274 -28.07 5.96 -12.82
CA ASN A 274 -29.50 6.17 -12.62
C ASN A 274 -30.16 5.07 -11.75
N ILE A 275 -29.46 4.66 -10.69
CA ILE A 275 -29.95 3.64 -9.75
C ILE A 275 -30.46 4.35 -8.50
N SER A 276 -31.67 4.00 -8.10
CA SER A 276 -32.23 4.31 -6.78
C SER A 276 -33.02 3.13 -6.28
N ALA A 277 -32.80 2.72 -5.04
CA ALA A 277 -33.51 1.62 -4.38
C ALA A 277 -33.95 2.06 -2.99
N LYS A 278 -35.16 1.68 -2.55
CA LYS A 278 -35.69 1.97 -1.22
C LYS A 278 -36.42 0.76 -0.64
N LYS A 279 -36.06 0.31 0.56
CA LYS A 279 -36.65 -0.87 1.22
C LYS A 279 -37.09 -0.52 2.62
N GLU A 280 -38.33 -0.85 2.94
CA GLU A 280 -38.85 -0.80 4.32
C GLU A 280 -38.24 -1.95 5.14
N ILE A 281 -37.83 -1.63 6.36
CA ILE A 281 -37.14 -2.52 7.30
C ILE A 281 -37.84 -2.48 8.65
N HIS A 282 -37.85 -3.63 9.32
CA HIS A 282 -38.25 -3.78 10.71
C HIS A 282 -37.07 -4.41 11.43
N LEU A 283 -36.49 -3.69 12.39
CA LEU A 283 -35.38 -4.10 13.24
C LEU A 283 -35.95 -4.39 14.62
N ASN A 284 -35.84 -5.60 15.15
CA ASN A 284 -36.13 -5.91 16.55
C ASN A 284 -34.94 -5.63 17.49
N SER A 285 -35.16 -5.64 18.80
CA SER A 285 -34.10 -5.45 19.81
C SER A 285 -33.00 -6.52 19.75
N ASP A 286 -33.37 -7.72 19.33
CA ASP A 286 -32.44 -8.85 19.16
C ASP A 286 -31.90 -8.91 17.72
N ASP A 287 -32.52 -8.15 16.80
CA ASP A 287 -32.05 -7.99 15.43
C ASP A 287 -31.05 -6.84 15.41
N SER A 288 -29.77 -7.15 15.54
CA SER A 288 -28.82 -6.31 14.82
C SER A 288 -28.93 -6.53 13.28
N VAL A 289 -29.49 -7.67 12.78
CA VAL A 289 -29.56 -8.13 11.37
C VAL A 289 -30.92 -7.85 10.80
N VAL A 290 -30.92 -7.35 9.57
CA VAL A 290 -31.95 -7.71 8.60
C VAL A 290 -31.20 -8.16 7.35
N SER A 291 -31.76 -8.92 6.39
CA SER A 291 -31.13 -9.19 5.08
C SER A 291 -32.16 -8.93 3.99
N LEU A 292 -31.83 -8.07 3.02
CA LEU A 292 -32.84 -7.39 2.21
C LEU A 292 -32.45 -7.28 0.75
N LYS A 293 -32.92 -8.19 -0.11
CA LYS A 293 -32.64 -8.12 -1.55
C LYS A 293 -33.44 -7.03 -2.27
N PHE A 294 -32.80 -6.30 -3.19
CA PHE A 294 -33.41 -5.29 -4.04
C PHE A 294 -33.52 -5.74 -5.50
N PRO A 295 -34.69 -6.17 -5.98
CA PRO A 295 -34.86 -6.38 -7.41
C PRO A 295 -34.79 -5.03 -8.14
N VAL A 296 -33.63 -4.68 -8.73
CA VAL A 296 -33.54 -3.59 -9.70
C VAL A 296 -34.01 -4.14 -11.04
N GLN A 297 -35.33 -4.12 -11.23
CA GLN A 297 -35.96 -4.48 -12.50
C GLN A 297 -35.95 -3.29 -13.45
N PHE A 298 -35.16 -3.38 -14.51
CA PHE A 298 -35.58 -2.88 -15.82
C PHE A 298 -36.21 -4.07 -16.55
N CYS A 299 -37.53 -4.24 -16.41
CA CYS A 299 -38.28 -5.43 -16.87
C CYS A 299 -38.71 -5.32 -18.35
N PRO A 300 -39.11 -6.40 -19.07
CA PRO A 300 -39.29 -7.82 -18.65
C PRO A 300 -38.59 -8.85 -19.59
N LYS A 301 -38.22 -10.09 -19.20
CA LYS A 301 -39.02 -11.20 -18.66
C LYS A 301 -38.18 -12.20 -17.84
N THR A 302 -38.91 -12.95 -17.04
CA THR A 302 -38.59 -14.02 -16.08
C THR A 302 -37.51 -15.05 -16.44
N ARG A 303 -36.66 -15.34 -15.45
CA ARG A 303 -36.29 -16.70 -15.01
C ARG A 303 -35.88 -16.65 -13.53
N GLU A 304 -36.32 -17.65 -12.77
CA GLU A 304 -36.04 -17.81 -11.34
C GLU A 304 -34.55 -17.99 -11.06
N ILE A 305 -34.07 -17.39 -9.97
CA ILE A 305 -32.70 -17.48 -9.45
C ILE A 305 -32.75 -18.35 -8.18
N PRO A 306 -31.80 -19.29 -7.96
CA PRO A 306 -31.82 -20.15 -6.78
C PRO A 306 -31.59 -19.36 -5.48
N THR A 307 -32.40 -19.66 -4.46
CA THR A 307 -32.29 -19.15 -3.09
C THR A 307 -31.00 -19.62 -2.41
N LEU A 308 -30.15 -18.66 -2.00
CA LEU A 308 -29.01 -18.89 -1.10
C LEU A 308 -29.48 -19.19 0.33
N LYS A 309 -28.89 -20.19 0.97
CA LYS A 309 -28.99 -20.44 2.43
C LYS A 309 -27.79 -19.80 3.14
N CYS A 310 -28.04 -18.87 4.05
CA CYS A 310 -27.03 -18.36 4.99
C CYS A 310 -26.99 -19.30 6.22
N ARG A 311 -25.80 -19.59 6.77
CA ARG A 311 -25.61 -20.26 8.07
C ARG A 311 -25.45 -19.18 9.16
N GLU A 312 -26.08 -19.38 10.31
CA GLU A 312 -25.98 -18.50 11.49
C GLU A 312 -24.69 -18.74 12.27
N LEU A 313 -24.04 -17.65 12.71
CA LEU A 313 -23.30 -17.50 13.97
C LEU A 313 -23.00 -16.01 14.21
N ASP A 314 -23.03 -15.62 15.49
CA ASP A 314 -23.03 -14.29 16.12
C ASP A 314 -22.61 -13.06 15.28
N GLY A 315 -23.51 -12.07 15.26
CA GLY A 315 -23.34 -10.88 14.45
C GLY A 315 -23.99 -11.04 13.08
N ILE A 316 -24.14 -9.92 12.40
CA ILE A 316 -25.44 -9.66 11.82
C ILE A 316 -25.27 -9.01 10.42
N ARG A 317 -25.85 -9.58 9.36
CA ARG A 317 -25.55 -9.27 7.94
C ARG A 317 -26.78 -8.92 7.08
N LEU A 318 -26.79 -7.73 6.45
CA LEU A 318 -27.89 -7.26 5.60
C LEU A 318 -27.65 -7.28 4.10
N CYS A 319 -27.80 -8.42 3.43
CA CYS A 319 -27.48 -8.51 1.99
C CYS A 319 -28.52 -7.84 1.07
N LEU A 320 -28.10 -6.78 0.37
CA LEU A 320 -28.86 -6.05 -0.65
C LEU A 320 -28.48 -6.45 -2.06
N ASP A 321 -28.99 -7.58 -2.56
CA ASP A 321 -28.72 -7.99 -3.95
C ASP A 321 -29.43 -7.07 -4.95
N VAL A 322 -28.66 -6.27 -5.71
CA VAL A 322 -29.09 -5.44 -6.84
C VAL A 322 -28.59 -6.05 -8.14
N ILE A 323 -29.47 -6.65 -8.94
CA ILE A 323 -29.10 -7.29 -10.22
C ILE A 323 -29.20 -6.29 -11.37
N PHE A 324 -28.09 -6.05 -12.06
CA PHE A 324 -28.06 -5.36 -13.36
C PHE A 324 -28.28 -6.38 -14.48
N LYS A 325 -28.90 -5.95 -15.59
CA LYS A 325 -28.98 -6.74 -16.83
C LYS A 325 -28.53 -5.90 -18.01
N SER A 326 -27.56 -6.40 -18.76
CA SER A 326 -27.01 -5.86 -20.00
C SER A 326 -26.61 -6.99 -20.97
N ARG A 327 -27.59 -7.52 -21.73
CA ARG A 327 -27.27 -8.30 -22.94
C ARG A 327 -27.93 -7.74 -24.19
N ASN A 328 -27.02 -7.44 -25.15
CA ASN A 328 -27.15 -7.28 -26.60
C ASN A 328 -28.30 -6.43 -27.16
N TRP A 329 -27.88 -5.31 -27.78
CA TRP A 329 -28.52 -4.46 -28.78
C TRP A 329 -30.06 -4.36 -28.73
N ALA A 330 -30.55 -3.40 -27.96
CA ALA A 330 -31.55 -2.43 -28.41
C ALA A 330 -31.41 -1.19 -27.53
N SER A 331 -31.10 -0.06 -28.17
CA SER A 331 -31.08 1.26 -27.54
C SER A 331 -32.41 1.55 -26.86
N PHE A 332 -32.37 1.88 -25.57
CA PHE A 332 -33.33 2.79 -24.97
C PHE A 332 -32.55 3.99 -24.43
N ALA A 333 -33.18 5.16 -24.50
CA ALA A 333 -32.56 6.48 -24.42
C ALA A 333 -31.42 6.55 -23.38
N ALA A 334 -30.19 6.72 -23.91
CA ALA A 334 -28.89 6.92 -23.24
C ALA A 334 -27.99 5.71 -22.89
N GLY A 335 -28.31 4.45 -23.23
CA GLY A 335 -27.35 3.34 -23.39
C GLY A 335 -26.01 3.34 -22.59
N ARG A 336 -26.03 3.29 -21.26
CA ARG A 336 -24.79 3.28 -20.43
C ARG A 336 -24.45 1.87 -19.96
N ARG A 337 -23.26 1.37 -20.32
CA ARG A 337 -22.62 0.18 -19.72
C ARG A 337 -21.92 0.58 -18.41
N VAL A 338 -21.84 -0.34 -17.45
CA VAL A 338 -20.96 -0.17 -16.28
C VAL A 338 -19.52 -0.07 -16.78
N GLN A 339 -18.90 1.10 -16.61
CA GLN A 339 -17.45 1.27 -16.73
C GLN A 339 -16.77 0.57 -15.56
N LEU A 340 -15.77 -0.25 -15.87
CA LEU A 340 -15.05 -1.05 -14.89
C LEU A 340 -13.90 -0.25 -14.28
N TRP A 341 -13.58 -0.58 -13.03
CA TRP A 341 -12.33 -0.18 -12.41
C TRP A 341 -11.18 -1.04 -12.95
N TRP A 342 -10.06 -0.40 -13.31
CA TRP A 342 -8.85 -1.05 -13.79
C TRP A 342 -7.63 -0.61 -12.99
N PRO A 343 -6.64 -1.51 -12.78
CA PRO A 343 -5.37 -1.13 -12.21
C PRO A 343 -4.59 -0.16 -13.11
N ASN A 344 -3.65 0.57 -12.50
CA ASN A 344 -2.76 1.51 -13.16
C ASN A 344 -2.06 0.84 -14.37
N GLY A 345 -2.05 1.55 -15.51
CA GLY A 345 -1.53 1.03 -16.78
C GLY A 345 -2.44 0.06 -17.55
N HIS A 346 -3.56 -0.41 -16.97
CA HIS A 346 -4.46 -1.38 -17.64
C HIS A 346 -5.82 -0.81 -18.04
N GLY A 347 -6.13 0.42 -17.62
CA GLY A 347 -7.35 1.13 -17.97
C GLY A 347 -7.61 2.28 -17.00
N THR A 348 -8.82 2.85 -17.04
CA THR A 348 -9.22 3.88 -16.07
C THR A 348 -9.69 3.23 -14.76
N PRO A 349 -9.20 3.67 -13.58
CA PRO A 349 -9.74 3.26 -12.29
C PRO A 349 -11.10 3.96 -12.01
N PHE A 350 -12.13 3.61 -12.78
CA PHE A 350 -13.41 4.30 -12.70
C PHE A 350 -14.17 3.99 -11.40
N LEU A 351 -14.55 5.05 -10.67
CA LEU A 351 -15.30 4.97 -9.40
C LEU A 351 -16.68 5.65 -9.53
N TYR A 352 -17.68 5.07 -8.89
CA TYR A 352 -19.05 5.61 -8.82
C TYR A 352 -19.34 6.11 -7.41
N ASP A 353 -19.97 7.29 -7.31
CA ASP A 353 -20.53 7.75 -6.05
C ASP A 353 -21.80 6.96 -5.70
N MET A 354 -21.81 6.36 -4.52
CA MET A 354 -22.94 5.64 -3.93
C MET A 354 -23.33 6.33 -2.62
N LYS A 355 -24.62 6.65 -2.48
CA LYS A 355 -25.19 7.21 -1.26
C LYS A 355 -26.15 6.22 -0.61
N VAL A 356 -26.00 6.00 0.69
CA VAL A 356 -26.91 5.18 1.51
C VAL A 356 -27.48 6.03 2.64
N THR A 357 -28.77 5.90 2.92
CA THR A 357 -29.45 6.67 3.96
C THR A 357 -30.51 5.81 4.63
N PHE A 358 -30.55 5.83 5.96
CA PHE A 358 -31.68 5.30 6.73
C PHE A 358 -32.70 6.42 6.99
N THR A 359 -33.99 6.11 6.84
CA THR A 359 -35.11 6.99 7.14
C THR A 359 -36.03 6.29 8.12
N ASN A 360 -36.31 6.88 9.28
CA ASN A 360 -37.20 6.26 10.27
C ASN A 360 -38.69 6.28 9.82
N SER A 361 -39.55 5.60 10.57
CA SER A 361 -41.00 5.52 10.32
C SER A 361 -41.74 6.87 10.34
N GLN A 362 -41.14 7.90 10.95
CA GLN A 362 -41.65 9.27 10.95
C GLN A 362 -41.20 10.07 9.72
N GLY A 363 -40.41 9.47 8.82
CA GLY A 363 -39.89 10.12 7.62
C GLY A 363 -38.65 10.99 7.85
N GLN A 364 -38.02 10.92 9.03
CA GLN A 364 -36.78 11.64 9.32
C GLN A 364 -35.59 10.82 8.84
N ASN A 365 -34.69 11.47 8.10
CA ASN A 365 -33.45 10.84 7.64
C ASN A 365 -32.40 10.87 8.74
N GLY A 366 -31.72 9.74 8.96
CA GLY A 366 -30.44 9.71 9.62
C GLY A 366 -29.32 10.29 8.73
N PRO A 367 -28.07 10.27 9.21
CA PRO A 367 -26.91 10.69 8.42
C PRO A 367 -26.85 9.94 7.07
N ALA A 368 -26.53 10.67 6.01
CA ALA A 368 -26.25 10.07 4.71
C ALA A 368 -24.79 9.59 4.70
N HIS A 369 -24.56 8.41 4.14
CA HIS A 369 -23.23 7.83 3.96
C HIS A 369 -22.87 7.85 2.48
N ASP A 370 -21.87 8.66 2.14
CA ASP A 370 -21.30 8.77 0.80
C ASP A 370 -20.07 7.86 0.68
N LEU A 371 -20.07 6.99 -0.33
CA LEU A 371 -19.01 6.04 -0.62
C LEU A 371 -18.66 6.07 -2.10
N LYS A 372 -17.42 5.75 -2.44
CA LYS A 372 -17.01 5.44 -3.82
C LYS A 372 -16.93 3.93 -4.00
N ILE A 373 -17.43 3.43 -5.12
CA ILE A 373 -17.38 2.00 -5.47
C ILE A 373 -16.79 1.80 -6.87
N GLY A 374 -15.91 0.82 -7.02
CA GLY A 374 -15.36 0.39 -8.31
C GLY A 374 -15.89 -0.99 -8.69
N PHE A 375 -16.45 -1.12 -9.89
CA PHE A 375 -16.90 -2.43 -10.40
C PHE A 375 -15.73 -3.15 -11.06
N ARG A 376 -15.31 -4.27 -10.49
CA ARG A 376 -14.32 -5.16 -11.11
C ARG A 376 -14.45 -6.58 -10.61
N THR A 377 -13.96 -7.53 -11.40
CA THR A 377 -13.74 -8.90 -10.93
C THR A 377 -12.26 -9.08 -10.68
N ILE A 378 -11.88 -9.80 -9.63
CA ILE A 378 -10.52 -10.28 -9.45
C ILE A 378 -10.50 -11.77 -9.10
N LYS A 379 -9.49 -12.48 -9.58
CA LYS A 379 -9.23 -13.88 -9.23
C LYS A 379 -7.75 -14.11 -9.09
N LEU A 380 -7.35 -14.92 -8.11
CA LEU A 380 -6.03 -15.54 -8.05
C LEU A 380 -6.09 -16.90 -8.76
N VAL A 381 -5.35 -17.06 -9.85
CA VAL A 381 -5.38 -18.25 -10.69
C VAL A 381 -4.21 -19.18 -10.36
N GLN A 382 -4.54 -20.41 -9.96
CA GLN A 382 -3.59 -21.43 -9.53
C GLN A 382 -3.85 -22.77 -10.23
N ASN A 383 -3.51 -22.83 -11.52
CA ASN A 383 -3.74 -24.00 -12.37
C ASN A 383 -2.43 -24.70 -12.72
N PRO A 384 -2.44 -26.01 -13.00
CA PRO A 384 -1.27 -26.70 -13.55
C PRO A 384 -0.76 -26.03 -14.84
N ILE A 385 0.55 -25.93 -14.99
CA ILE A 385 1.20 -25.36 -16.17
C ILE A 385 1.64 -26.49 -17.10
N GLU A 386 1.33 -26.38 -18.40
CA GLU A 386 1.72 -27.41 -19.38
C GLU A 386 3.26 -27.50 -19.48
N GLY A 387 3.81 -28.69 -19.19
CA GLY A 387 5.25 -28.94 -19.30
C GLY A 387 6.08 -28.56 -18.07
N ALA A 388 5.45 -28.12 -16.97
CA ALA A 388 6.10 -27.86 -15.69
C ALA A 388 5.34 -28.51 -14.52
N SER A 389 6.05 -28.81 -13.44
CA SER A 389 5.41 -29.18 -12.16
C SER A 389 4.89 -27.95 -11.42
N GLY A 390 3.92 -28.18 -10.54
CA GLY A 390 3.33 -27.15 -9.69
C GLY A 390 2.16 -26.40 -10.32
N LEU A 391 1.84 -25.24 -9.74
CA LEU A 391 0.67 -24.43 -10.09
C LEU A 391 1.11 -23.03 -10.48
N SER A 392 0.37 -22.39 -11.38
CA SER A 392 0.51 -20.96 -11.64
C SER A 392 0.20 -20.13 -10.38
N PHE A 393 0.59 -18.86 -10.38
CA PHE A 393 0.15 -17.92 -9.37
C PHE A 393 0.09 -16.52 -9.97
N TYR A 394 -1.11 -16.10 -10.40
CA TYR A 394 -1.29 -14.79 -11.05
C TYR A 394 -2.69 -14.22 -10.83
N PHE A 395 -2.81 -12.91 -11.02
CA PHE A 395 -4.08 -12.21 -10.91
C PHE A 395 -4.75 -12.03 -12.28
N GLU A 396 -6.04 -12.37 -12.35
CA GLU A 396 -6.92 -11.93 -13.42
C GLU A 396 -7.82 -10.81 -12.93
N VAL A 397 -7.71 -9.62 -13.53
CA VAL A 397 -8.64 -8.51 -13.31
C VAL A 397 -9.50 -8.34 -14.54
N ASN A 398 -10.82 -8.34 -14.37
CA ASN A 398 -11.78 -8.25 -15.48
C ASN A 398 -11.50 -9.27 -16.61
N GLN A 399 -11.18 -10.52 -16.22
CA GLN A 399 -10.85 -11.65 -17.11
C GLN A 399 -9.55 -11.46 -17.92
N GLN A 400 -8.69 -10.53 -17.50
CA GLN A 400 -7.38 -10.32 -18.11
C GLN A 400 -6.27 -10.67 -17.11
N PRO A 401 -5.35 -11.58 -17.46
CA PRO A 401 -4.12 -11.77 -16.71
C PRO A 401 -3.32 -10.47 -16.68
N ILE A 402 -2.87 -10.08 -15.48
CA ILE A 402 -2.05 -8.90 -15.25
C ILE A 402 -0.74 -9.35 -14.61
N PHE A 403 0.38 -8.95 -15.19
CA PHE A 403 1.68 -9.06 -14.51
C PHE A 403 1.71 -7.99 -13.42
N ILE A 404 1.91 -8.44 -12.18
CA ILE A 404 1.95 -7.54 -11.03
C ILE A 404 3.32 -6.86 -10.95
N LYS A 405 3.32 -5.54 -10.84
CA LYS A 405 4.51 -4.67 -10.77
C LYS A 405 4.37 -3.77 -9.56
N GLY A 406 5.33 -3.78 -8.66
CA GLY A 406 5.16 -3.03 -7.43
C GLY A 406 6.24 -3.22 -6.39
N SER A 407 5.86 -2.94 -5.16
CA SER A 407 6.71 -3.05 -3.99
C SER A 407 5.89 -3.20 -2.71
N ASN A 408 6.58 -3.37 -1.58
CA ASN A 408 5.99 -3.53 -0.27
C ASN A 408 5.87 -2.18 0.45
N TRP A 409 4.66 -1.86 0.93
CA TRP A 409 4.33 -0.69 1.74
C TRP A 409 4.56 -0.98 3.23
N ILE A 410 5.24 -0.05 3.90
CA ILE A 410 5.39 -0.02 5.35
C ILE A 410 4.80 1.29 5.91
N PRO A 411 4.54 1.40 7.24
CA PRO A 411 4.09 2.66 7.82
C PRO A 411 4.99 3.83 7.43
N ALA A 412 4.38 4.94 7.01
CA ALA A 412 5.13 6.08 6.50
C ALA A 412 5.77 6.93 7.60
N ASP A 413 5.41 6.75 8.87
CA ASP A 413 6.00 7.47 10.01
C ASP A 413 5.93 6.61 11.27
N VAL A 414 6.83 6.85 12.22
CA VAL A 414 6.79 6.23 13.56
C VAL A 414 5.60 6.71 14.39
N PHE A 415 4.98 7.83 14.01
CA PHE A 415 3.79 8.40 14.63
C PHE A 415 2.68 8.60 13.59
N GLN A 416 1.64 7.77 13.65
CA GLN A 416 0.54 7.73 12.68
C GLN A 416 -0.15 9.08 12.48
N GLU A 417 -0.28 9.89 13.54
CA GLU A 417 -0.90 11.21 13.48
C GLU A 417 -0.10 12.26 12.66
N ARG A 418 1.14 11.96 12.27
CA ARG A 418 1.96 12.81 11.38
C ARG A 418 1.77 12.51 9.91
N ILE A 419 1.10 11.40 9.58
CA ILE A 419 0.90 10.98 8.20
C ILE A 419 -0.29 11.77 7.64
N SER A 420 0.00 12.81 6.87
CA SER A 420 -1.03 13.60 6.17
C SER A 420 -1.51 12.89 4.90
N ARG A 421 -2.72 13.25 4.44
CA ARG A 421 -3.23 12.82 3.13
C ARG A 421 -2.28 13.21 1.99
N ASP A 422 -1.67 14.39 2.04
CA ASP A 422 -0.70 14.86 1.04
C ASP A 422 0.55 13.95 0.98
N ARG A 423 1.02 13.46 2.14
CA ARG A 423 2.14 12.51 2.21
C ARG A 423 1.76 11.16 1.59
N LEU A 424 0.55 10.67 1.88
CA LEU A 424 0.04 9.44 1.27
C LEU A 424 -0.12 9.59 -0.25
N GLU A 425 -0.64 10.72 -0.70
CA GLU A 425 -0.81 11.04 -2.11
C GLU A 425 0.54 11.15 -2.83
N ASN A 426 1.55 11.80 -2.22
CA ASN A 426 2.91 11.84 -2.76
C ASN A 426 3.48 10.42 -2.96
N LEU A 427 3.34 9.52 -1.98
CA LEU A 427 3.87 8.15 -2.08
C LEU A 427 3.09 7.30 -3.10
N LEU A 428 1.75 7.32 -3.08
CA LEU A 428 0.92 6.52 -3.99
C LEU A 428 0.99 7.02 -5.43
N SER A 429 1.02 8.34 -5.64
CA SER A 429 1.25 8.90 -6.98
C SER A 429 2.66 8.60 -7.49
N SER A 430 3.67 8.55 -6.62
CA SER A 430 5.02 8.13 -6.99
C SER A 430 5.04 6.67 -7.47
N ALA A 431 4.43 5.75 -6.71
CA ALA A 431 4.27 4.36 -7.14
C ALA A 431 3.56 4.26 -8.51
N ALA A 432 2.47 5.02 -8.71
CA ALA A 432 1.76 5.05 -10.00
C ALA A 432 2.64 5.57 -11.15
N LYS A 433 3.42 6.63 -10.92
CA LYS A 433 4.39 7.20 -11.89
C LYS A 433 5.57 6.26 -12.18
N ALA A 434 5.87 5.33 -11.28
CA ALA A 434 6.82 4.24 -11.51
C ALA A 434 6.20 3.00 -12.16
N ASN A 435 5.03 3.16 -12.81
CA ASN A 435 4.31 2.11 -13.52
C ASN A 435 3.92 0.92 -12.61
N MET A 436 3.89 1.11 -11.29
CA MET A 436 3.40 0.09 -10.36
C MET A 436 1.89 -0.02 -10.46
N ASN A 437 1.39 -1.24 -10.35
CA ASN A 437 -0.04 -1.56 -10.37
C ASN A 437 -0.50 -2.31 -9.12
N MET A 438 0.41 -2.65 -8.20
CA MET A 438 0.10 -3.20 -6.88
C MET A 438 1.08 -2.73 -5.82
N LEU A 439 0.61 -2.55 -4.60
CA LEU A 439 1.44 -2.47 -3.40
C LEU A 439 1.02 -3.56 -2.41
N ARG A 440 1.97 -4.09 -1.64
CA ARG A 440 1.67 -5.00 -0.53
C ARG A 440 1.73 -4.26 0.81
N VAL A 441 0.58 -4.13 1.48
CA VAL A 441 0.50 -3.57 2.84
C VAL A 441 0.99 -4.64 3.80
N TRP A 442 2.26 -4.52 4.19
CA TRP A 442 2.98 -5.55 4.93
C TRP A 442 2.48 -5.74 6.37
N GLY A 443 2.40 -7.00 6.81
CA GLY A 443 1.73 -7.41 8.05
C GLY A 443 2.37 -7.00 9.37
N GLY A 444 3.54 -6.37 9.41
CA GLY A 444 4.09 -5.85 10.68
C GLY A 444 3.84 -4.36 10.90
N GLY A 445 3.18 -3.70 9.95
CA GLY A 445 2.79 -2.30 10.04
C GLY A 445 1.42 -2.10 10.69
N VAL A 446 0.56 -1.33 10.02
CA VAL A 446 -0.82 -1.03 10.44
C VAL A 446 -1.81 -1.31 9.32
N TYR A 447 -3.08 -1.56 9.66
CA TYR A 447 -4.16 -1.33 8.70
C TYR A 447 -4.26 0.18 8.48
N GLU A 448 -4.00 0.62 7.26
CA GLU A 448 -3.81 2.02 6.93
C GLU A 448 -5.05 2.90 7.15
N SER A 449 -4.85 4.21 7.05
CA SER A 449 -5.93 5.21 7.09
C SER A 449 -6.93 5.01 5.94
N ASP A 450 -8.17 5.48 6.09
CA ASP A 450 -9.17 5.42 5.00
C ASP A 450 -8.70 6.21 3.76
N ASP A 451 -7.93 7.29 3.95
CA ASP A 451 -7.34 8.07 2.86
C ASP A 451 -6.36 7.25 2.01
N PHE A 452 -5.56 6.37 2.60
CA PHE A 452 -4.66 5.49 1.85
C PHE A 452 -5.42 4.59 0.87
N TYR A 453 -6.49 3.92 1.34
CA TYR A 453 -7.28 3.02 0.51
C TYR A 453 -8.10 3.78 -0.55
N ASN A 454 -8.61 4.97 -0.20
CA ASN A 454 -9.27 5.86 -1.17
C ASN A 454 -8.32 6.28 -2.29
N LEU A 455 -7.09 6.70 -1.94
CA LEU A 455 -6.07 7.07 -2.90
C LEU A 455 -5.63 5.86 -3.74
N ALA A 456 -5.51 4.66 -3.15
CA ALA A 456 -5.22 3.45 -3.90
C ALA A 456 -6.34 3.12 -4.92
N ASP A 457 -7.61 3.30 -4.55
CA ASP A 457 -8.74 3.18 -5.47
C ASP A 457 -8.67 4.22 -6.60
N GLU A 458 -8.31 5.47 -6.29
CA GLU A 458 -8.23 6.59 -7.24
C GLU A 458 -7.06 6.45 -8.22
N TYR A 459 -5.89 6.06 -7.75
CA TYR A 459 -4.68 5.85 -8.56
C TYR A 459 -4.65 4.49 -9.27
N GLY A 460 -5.61 3.60 -9.01
CA GLY A 460 -5.65 2.27 -9.62
C GLY A 460 -4.59 1.32 -9.06
N ILE A 461 -4.17 1.47 -7.82
CA ILE A 461 -3.16 0.62 -7.19
C ILE A 461 -3.86 -0.55 -6.51
N LEU A 462 -3.62 -1.78 -6.98
CA LEU A 462 -4.09 -2.97 -6.28
C LEU A 462 -3.38 -3.09 -4.92
N LEU A 463 -4.05 -3.67 -3.93
CA LEU A 463 -3.47 -3.89 -2.60
C LEU A 463 -3.46 -5.37 -2.25
N TRP A 464 -2.27 -5.91 -2.03
CA TRP A 464 -2.10 -7.15 -1.27
C TRP A 464 -2.17 -6.79 0.21
N GLN A 465 -3.24 -7.16 0.89
CA GLN A 465 -3.50 -6.75 2.27
C GLN A 465 -3.19 -7.89 3.23
N ASP A 466 -2.04 -7.80 3.90
CA ASP A 466 -1.76 -8.67 5.04
C ASP A 466 -2.65 -8.29 6.22
N PHE A 467 -2.98 -9.24 7.08
CA PHE A 467 -3.37 -8.96 8.46
C PHE A 467 -2.12 -8.69 9.30
N MET A 468 -2.27 -7.94 10.39
CA MET A 468 -1.14 -7.36 11.13
C MET A 468 -0.40 -8.38 12.02
N PHE A 469 0.16 -9.41 11.39
CA PHE A 469 0.98 -10.48 11.96
C PHE A 469 2.21 -10.68 11.06
N ALA A 470 3.42 -10.64 11.63
CA ALA A 470 4.64 -10.71 10.84
C ALA A 470 5.84 -11.32 11.59
N CYS A 471 6.55 -12.24 10.92
CA CYS A 471 7.81 -12.86 11.34
C CYS A 471 7.84 -13.34 12.80
N ALA A 472 6.71 -13.78 13.34
CA ALA A 472 6.58 -14.16 14.73
C ALA A 472 5.55 -15.27 14.92
N ASP A 473 5.80 -16.13 15.90
CA ASP A 473 4.72 -16.95 16.45
C ASP A 473 3.88 -16.06 17.37
N TYR A 474 2.60 -16.38 17.50
CA TYR A 474 1.65 -15.61 18.30
C TYR A 474 0.93 -16.50 19.32
N PRO A 475 0.52 -15.95 20.47
CA PRO A 475 -0.36 -16.65 21.41
C PRO A 475 -1.66 -17.09 20.72
N ALA A 476 -2.19 -18.24 21.13
CA ALA A 476 -3.46 -18.75 20.61
C ALA A 476 -4.39 -19.25 21.74
N ASN A 477 -4.32 -18.62 22.91
CA ASN A 477 -5.33 -18.84 23.95
C ASN A 477 -6.67 -18.18 23.55
N ALA A 478 -7.77 -18.58 24.20
CA ALA A 478 -9.11 -18.14 23.83
C ALA A 478 -9.28 -16.61 23.88
N GLU A 479 -8.70 -15.94 24.88
CA GLU A 479 -8.78 -14.49 25.05
C GLU A 479 -8.07 -13.74 23.91
N PHE A 480 -6.86 -14.17 23.55
CA PHE A 480 -6.12 -13.57 22.44
C PHE A 480 -6.84 -13.78 21.11
N LEU A 481 -7.31 -15.01 20.83
CA LEU A 481 -8.01 -15.31 19.59
C LEU A 481 -9.35 -14.57 19.47
N ASP A 482 -10.08 -14.38 20.56
CA ASP A 482 -11.32 -13.60 20.56
C ASP A 482 -11.05 -12.11 20.34
N ASN A 483 -9.99 -11.57 20.94
CA ASN A 483 -9.54 -10.21 20.67
C ASN A 483 -9.15 -10.02 19.19
N VAL A 484 -8.42 -10.98 18.62
CA VAL A 484 -8.09 -10.99 17.18
C VAL A 484 -9.34 -11.09 16.33
N ARG A 485 -10.31 -11.97 16.65
CA ARG A 485 -11.55 -12.11 15.88
C ARG A 485 -12.24 -10.76 15.68
N HIS A 486 -12.35 -9.97 16.76
CA HIS A 486 -12.95 -8.65 16.67
C HIS A 486 -12.15 -7.65 15.81
N GLU A 487 -10.81 -7.70 15.87
CA GLU A 487 -9.94 -6.92 14.98
C GLU A 487 -10.20 -7.27 13.52
N ILE A 488 -10.13 -8.55 13.17
CA ILE A 488 -10.32 -9.02 11.78
C ILE A 488 -11.72 -8.66 11.29
N THR A 489 -12.76 -8.88 12.11
CA THR A 489 -14.14 -8.51 11.74
C THR A 489 -14.26 -7.02 11.48
N HIS A 490 -13.70 -6.17 12.34
CA HIS A 490 -13.72 -4.72 12.14
C HIS A 490 -13.00 -4.32 10.84
N GLN A 491 -11.79 -4.83 10.62
CA GLN A 491 -10.96 -4.43 9.49
C GLN A 491 -11.51 -4.92 8.16
N VAL A 492 -11.97 -6.18 8.07
CA VAL A 492 -12.59 -6.69 6.83
C VAL A 492 -13.85 -5.88 6.50
N ARG A 493 -14.70 -5.58 7.49
CA ARG A 493 -15.90 -4.74 7.27
C ARG A 493 -15.57 -3.31 6.85
N ARG A 494 -14.51 -2.72 7.39
CA ARG A 494 -14.05 -1.37 7.03
C ARG A 494 -13.52 -1.33 5.59
N LEU A 495 -12.78 -2.36 5.20
CA LEU A 495 -11.91 -2.33 4.03
C LEU A 495 -12.49 -3.02 2.78
N SER A 496 -13.40 -3.99 2.91
CA SER A 496 -13.92 -4.78 1.78
C SER A 496 -14.67 -3.97 0.71
N LYS A 497 -15.02 -2.71 0.99
CA LYS A 497 -15.60 -1.77 0.02
C LYS A 497 -14.62 -1.32 -1.09
N HIS A 498 -13.32 -1.41 -0.85
CA HIS A 498 -12.30 -0.82 -1.72
C HIS A 498 -11.98 -1.71 -2.93
N ALA A 499 -12.05 -1.14 -4.13
CA ALA A 499 -11.75 -1.86 -5.37
C ALA A 499 -10.25 -2.17 -5.52
N SER A 500 -9.38 -1.47 -4.81
CA SER A 500 -7.94 -1.71 -4.77
C SER A 500 -7.59 -3.06 -4.12
N ILE A 501 -8.26 -3.48 -3.04
CA ILE A 501 -7.87 -4.69 -2.29
C ILE A 501 -8.01 -5.94 -3.15
N ALA A 502 -6.88 -6.54 -3.49
CA ALA A 502 -6.76 -7.63 -4.43
C ALA A 502 -6.83 -9.00 -3.77
N ILE A 503 -6.27 -9.11 -2.57
CA ILE A 503 -6.10 -10.35 -1.83
C ILE A 503 -6.00 -10.06 -0.33
N TRP A 504 -6.52 -10.98 0.48
CA TRP A 504 -6.29 -11.02 1.92
C TRP A 504 -5.18 -12.04 2.23
N ALA A 505 -4.17 -11.64 3.00
CA ALA A 505 -3.09 -12.54 3.41
C ALA A 505 -3.05 -12.68 4.93
N GLY A 506 -2.99 -13.91 5.44
CA GLY A 506 -3.10 -14.19 6.86
C GLY A 506 -1.98 -13.56 7.72
N ASN A 507 -0.77 -13.46 7.18
CA ASN A 507 0.41 -12.92 7.85
C ASN A 507 1.60 -12.77 6.87
N ASN A 508 2.67 -12.13 7.34
CA ASN A 508 3.98 -12.14 6.73
C ASN A 508 4.90 -13.20 7.35
N GLU A 509 5.43 -14.09 6.53
CA GLU A 509 6.49 -15.06 6.83
C GLU A 509 6.27 -16.01 8.02
N ASN A 510 5.07 -16.11 8.61
CA ASN A 510 4.91 -17.00 9.76
C ASN A 510 4.89 -18.47 9.33
N GLU A 511 4.36 -18.80 8.14
CA GLU A 511 4.43 -20.16 7.58
C GLU A 511 5.89 -20.57 7.32
N TRP A 512 6.64 -19.72 6.62
CA TRP A 512 8.07 -19.93 6.36
C TRP A 512 8.87 -19.98 7.65
N GLY A 513 8.68 -19.02 8.55
CA GLY A 513 9.36 -18.95 9.84
C GLY A 513 9.12 -20.20 10.68
N PHE A 514 7.90 -20.74 10.69
CA PHE A 514 7.60 -22.01 11.35
C PHE A 514 8.39 -23.18 10.75
N MET A 515 8.52 -23.25 9.42
CA MET A 515 9.24 -24.34 8.72
C MET A 515 10.77 -24.21 8.78
N ALA A 516 11.29 -22.99 8.70
CA ALA A 516 12.72 -22.69 8.77
C ALA A 516 13.31 -22.98 10.17
N LYS A 517 12.49 -22.85 11.23
CA LYS A 517 12.80 -23.33 12.59
C LYS A 517 12.81 -24.87 12.55
N ARG A 518 13.98 -25.47 12.29
CA ARG A 518 14.21 -26.94 12.16
C ARG A 518 13.94 -27.74 13.45
N HIS A 519 12.72 -27.70 13.97
CA HIS A 519 12.26 -28.63 15.00
C HIS A 519 12.05 -30.01 14.36
N THR A 520 12.53 -31.06 15.03
CA THR A 520 12.35 -32.44 14.56
C THR A 520 10.86 -32.83 14.58
N PRO A 521 10.37 -33.72 13.70
CA PRO A 521 8.97 -34.15 13.70
C PRO A 521 8.49 -34.76 15.04
N SER A 522 9.42 -35.24 15.86
CA SER A 522 9.18 -35.79 17.20
C SER A 522 9.12 -34.73 18.31
N ASP A 523 9.35 -33.45 18.00
CA ASP A 523 9.33 -32.36 18.98
C ASP A 523 7.88 -32.02 19.38
N PRO A 524 7.47 -32.29 20.64
CA PRO A 524 6.13 -31.94 21.12
C PRO A 524 5.83 -30.43 21.04
N GLN A 525 6.87 -29.58 21.05
CA GLN A 525 6.76 -28.14 20.93
C GLN A 525 6.39 -27.71 19.50
N LYS A 526 6.88 -28.43 18.48
CA LYS A 526 6.52 -28.20 17.07
C LYS A 526 5.01 -28.37 16.83
N LEU A 527 4.43 -29.42 17.39
CA LEU A 527 2.99 -29.67 17.29
C LEU A 527 2.16 -28.57 17.98
N LYS A 528 2.71 -27.96 19.02
CA LYS A 528 2.06 -26.86 19.74
C LYS A 528 1.99 -25.59 18.90
N TYR A 529 3.14 -25.11 18.39
CA TYR A 529 3.17 -23.92 17.53
C TYR A 529 2.37 -24.13 16.24
N TYR A 530 2.40 -25.35 15.69
CA TYR A 530 1.52 -25.70 14.56
C TYR A 530 0.03 -25.49 14.91
N ARG A 531 -0.43 -25.99 16.07
CA ARG A 531 -1.82 -25.79 16.50
C ARG A 531 -2.16 -24.33 16.74
N ASP A 532 -1.22 -23.56 17.27
CA ASP A 532 -1.40 -22.11 17.49
C ASP A 532 -1.55 -21.38 16.17
N TYR A 533 -0.65 -21.65 15.20
CA TYR A 533 -0.73 -21.11 13.84
C TYR A 533 -2.06 -21.46 13.17
N ILE A 534 -2.49 -22.72 13.22
CA ILE A 534 -3.79 -23.13 12.65
C ILE A 534 -4.96 -22.45 13.36
N SER A 535 -4.89 -22.29 14.68
CA SER A 535 -5.97 -21.66 15.45
C SER A 535 -6.10 -20.17 15.14
N LEU A 536 -4.97 -19.48 14.96
CA LEU A 536 -4.93 -18.07 14.57
C LEU A 536 -5.28 -17.89 13.10
N THR A 537 -4.47 -18.42 12.19
CA THR A 537 -4.57 -18.13 10.75
C THR A 537 -5.82 -18.75 10.12
N VAL A 538 -6.15 -20.00 10.45
CA VAL A 538 -7.25 -20.72 9.80
C VAL A 538 -8.54 -20.53 10.58
N ARG A 539 -8.58 -20.95 11.84
CA ARG A 539 -9.83 -21.00 12.64
C ARG A 539 -10.29 -19.65 13.18
N THR A 540 -9.51 -18.60 12.96
CA THR A 540 -9.85 -17.23 13.37
C THR A 540 -9.82 -16.28 12.18
N ILE A 541 -8.66 -16.05 11.58
CA ILE A 541 -8.52 -15.05 10.50
C ILE A 541 -9.29 -15.49 9.25
N PHE A 542 -8.97 -16.66 8.68
CA PHE A 542 -9.64 -17.16 7.47
C PHE A 542 -11.14 -17.34 7.68
N ASP A 543 -11.56 -17.93 8.80
CA ASP A 543 -12.99 -18.11 9.11
C ASP A 543 -13.76 -16.78 9.15
N VAL A 544 -13.17 -15.71 9.70
CA VAL A 544 -13.78 -14.36 9.68
C VAL A 544 -13.82 -13.80 8.26
N VAL A 545 -12.73 -13.89 7.50
CA VAL A 545 -12.69 -13.41 6.10
C VAL A 545 -13.74 -14.12 5.25
N GLN A 546 -13.86 -15.44 5.37
CA GLN A 546 -14.87 -16.21 4.64
C GLN A 546 -16.30 -15.85 5.06
N THR A 547 -16.49 -15.31 6.27
CA THR A 547 -17.80 -14.86 6.74
C THR A 547 -18.16 -13.47 6.19
N GLU A 548 -17.20 -12.54 6.25
CA GLU A 548 -17.41 -11.12 5.95
C GLU A 548 -17.19 -10.76 4.47
N ASP A 549 -16.29 -11.44 3.77
CA ASP A 549 -15.97 -11.26 2.33
C ASP A 549 -15.85 -12.60 1.56
N PRO A 550 -16.94 -13.41 1.49
CA PRO A 550 -16.90 -14.77 0.95
C PRO A 550 -16.64 -14.91 -0.55
N TYR A 551 -16.96 -13.90 -1.38
CA TYR A 551 -17.04 -14.10 -2.83
C TYR A 551 -16.13 -13.19 -3.65
N SER A 552 -15.73 -12.04 -3.12
CA SER A 552 -15.12 -11.00 -3.96
C SER A 552 -13.60 -11.10 -4.09
N ARG A 553 -12.90 -11.68 -3.09
CA ARG A 553 -11.44 -11.70 -3.01
C ARG A 553 -10.86 -13.05 -2.61
N PRO A 554 -9.67 -13.42 -3.14
CA PRO A 554 -8.91 -14.57 -2.69
C PRO A 554 -8.30 -14.35 -1.29
N PHE A 555 -7.93 -15.46 -0.65
CA PHE A 555 -7.17 -15.50 0.59
C PHE A 555 -5.93 -16.39 0.43
N VAL A 556 -4.79 -15.97 0.97
CA VAL A 556 -3.59 -16.80 1.16
C VAL A 556 -3.23 -16.91 2.64
N PRO A 557 -2.80 -18.08 3.14
CA PRO A 557 -2.53 -18.27 4.57
C PRO A 557 -1.34 -17.43 5.10
N SER A 558 -0.34 -17.20 4.27
CA SER A 558 0.92 -16.51 4.57
C SER A 558 1.49 -15.92 3.28
N SER A 559 2.54 -15.12 3.40
CA SER A 559 3.41 -14.68 2.30
C SER A 559 4.86 -14.75 2.80
N PRO A 560 5.73 -15.63 2.25
CA PRO A 560 5.47 -16.51 1.13
C PRO A 560 4.58 -17.70 1.53
N SER A 561 3.88 -18.27 0.57
CA SER A 561 3.06 -19.47 0.71
C SER A 561 2.89 -20.18 -0.63
N ASN A 562 2.73 -21.51 -0.63
CA ASN A 562 2.43 -22.27 -1.86
C ASN A 562 0.95 -22.15 -2.28
N GLY A 563 0.17 -21.29 -1.63
CA GLY A 563 -1.22 -20.99 -1.96
C GLY A 563 -2.14 -22.20 -1.84
N ALA A 564 -2.73 -22.64 -2.95
CA ALA A 564 -3.63 -23.79 -3.00
C ALA A 564 -2.92 -25.11 -2.60
N GLU A 565 -1.62 -25.21 -2.85
CA GLU A 565 -0.84 -26.39 -2.44
C GLU A 565 -0.63 -26.39 -0.92
N THR A 566 -0.30 -25.25 -0.31
CA THR A 566 -0.26 -25.10 1.17
C THR A 566 -1.55 -25.60 1.82
N ILE A 567 -2.72 -25.26 1.25
CA ILE A 567 -4.02 -25.73 1.78
C ILE A 567 -4.14 -27.26 1.68
N THR A 568 -3.70 -27.84 0.56
CA THR A 568 -3.70 -29.30 0.34
C THR A 568 -2.77 -30.03 1.30
N GLU A 569 -1.63 -29.42 1.64
CA GLU A 569 -0.65 -29.92 2.61
C GLU A 569 -1.09 -29.72 4.08
N GLY A 570 -2.26 -29.12 4.33
CA GLY A 570 -2.79 -28.91 5.67
C GLY A 570 -2.48 -27.54 6.27
N TRP A 571 -2.39 -26.51 5.43
CA TRP A 571 -2.18 -25.08 5.75
C TRP A 571 -0.77 -24.68 6.15
N VAL A 572 0.19 -25.61 6.13
CA VAL A 572 1.62 -25.35 6.27
C VAL A 572 2.34 -26.24 5.27
N ALA A 573 2.90 -25.66 4.21
CA ALA A 573 3.62 -26.40 3.19
C ALA A 573 4.95 -26.95 3.72
N ALA A 574 5.41 -28.06 3.14
CA ALA A 574 6.72 -28.64 3.42
C ALA A 574 7.87 -27.69 3.04
N ASN A 575 7.68 -26.89 1.98
CA ASN A 575 8.57 -25.82 1.56
C ASN A 575 7.75 -24.62 1.09
N PRO A 576 7.44 -23.64 1.96
CA PRO A 576 6.69 -22.43 1.59
C PRO A 576 7.39 -21.49 0.62
N GLN A 577 8.67 -21.75 0.29
CA GLN A 577 9.50 -20.98 -0.65
C GLN A 577 9.71 -21.76 -1.97
N ASP A 578 8.82 -22.72 -2.30
CA ASP A 578 8.97 -23.53 -3.51
C ASP A 578 8.65 -22.71 -4.76
N PRO A 579 9.61 -22.48 -5.69
CA PRO A 579 9.38 -21.62 -6.85
C PRO A 579 8.36 -22.18 -7.86
N HIS A 580 7.89 -23.43 -7.69
CA HIS A 580 6.89 -24.06 -8.55
C HIS A 580 5.44 -23.72 -8.18
N TYR A 581 5.21 -23.13 -7.00
CA TYR A 581 3.89 -22.77 -6.48
C TYR A 581 3.92 -21.33 -5.96
N GLY A 582 2.74 -20.77 -5.69
CA GLY A 582 2.65 -19.67 -4.73
C GLY A 582 3.46 -18.42 -5.04
N ASP A 583 3.87 -17.76 -3.95
CA ASP A 583 4.78 -16.63 -3.94
C ASP A 583 6.06 -16.94 -3.14
N VAL A 584 7.15 -16.22 -3.43
CA VAL A 584 8.49 -16.42 -2.85
C VAL A 584 9.06 -15.10 -2.36
N HIS A 585 9.79 -15.17 -1.23
CA HIS A 585 10.62 -14.09 -0.70
C HIS A 585 12.10 -14.42 -0.93
N HIS A 586 12.85 -13.57 -1.63
CA HIS A 586 14.26 -13.81 -1.94
C HIS A 586 15.20 -12.71 -1.43
N TYR A 587 16.17 -13.10 -0.60
CA TYR A 587 17.23 -12.22 -0.13
C TYR A 587 18.57 -12.96 -0.15
N ASP A 588 19.52 -12.47 -0.96
CA ASP A 588 20.90 -12.96 -1.00
C ASP A 588 21.88 -11.77 -1.04
N TYR A 589 22.71 -11.68 0.00
CA TYR A 589 23.71 -10.61 0.17
C TYR A 589 25.14 -11.12 0.02
N LYS A 590 25.32 -12.35 -0.48
CA LYS A 590 26.63 -13.00 -0.67
C LYS A 590 26.94 -13.26 -2.13
N SER A 591 25.93 -13.67 -2.89
CA SER A 591 26.05 -13.83 -4.34
C SER A 591 26.13 -12.47 -5.02
N ASP A 592 26.62 -12.47 -6.25
CA ASP A 592 26.71 -11.28 -7.09
C ASP A 592 25.30 -10.82 -7.51
N SER A 593 24.85 -9.68 -7.00
CA SER A 593 23.51 -9.16 -7.29
C SER A 593 23.34 -8.62 -8.71
N TRP A 594 24.42 -8.46 -9.48
CA TRP A 594 24.37 -8.07 -10.90
C TRP A 594 24.35 -9.31 -11.82
N ASP A 595 24.52 -10.51 -11.27
CA ASP A 595 24.43 -11.77 -12.00
C ASP A 595 23.04 -12.39 -11.86
N TRP A 596 22.20 -12.22 -12.89
CA TRP A 596 20.83 -12.75 -12.90
C TRP A 596 20.73 -14.26 -12.64
N ARG A 597 21.80 -15.04 -12.86
CA ARG A 597 21.81 -16.50 -12.72
C ARG A 597 21.73 -16.97 -11.27
N VAL A 598 21.96 -16.08 -10.31
CA VAL A 598 21.92 -16.41 -8.87
C VAL A 598 20.50 -16.40 -8.32
N PHE A 599 19.56 -15.74 -9.01
CA PHE A 599 18.19 -15.56 -8.54
C PHE A 599 17.32 -16.79 -8.81
N PRO A 600 16.41 -17.13 -7.89
CA PRO A 600 15.35 -18.08 -8.16
C PRO A 600 14.38 -17.49 -9.19
N ILE A 601 13.62 -18.34 -9.89
CA ILE A 601 12.60 -17.90 -10.85
C ILE A 601 11.21 -18.39 -10.40
N PRO A 602 10.56 -17.67 -9.46
CA PRO A 602 9.30 -18.11 -8.86
C PRO A 602 8.11 -17.89 -9.79
N ARG A 603 6.94 -18.42 -9.40
CA ARG A 603 5.64 -18.02 -10.01
C ARG A 603 5.29 -16.57 -9.70
N PHE A 604 5.66 -16.09 -8.52
CA PHE A 604 5.44 -14.72 -8.07
C PHE A 604 6.50 -14.34 -7.05
N ALA A 605 7.19 -13.22 -7.22
CA ALA A 605 8.13 -12.68 -6.24
C ALA A 605 7.41 -11.58 -5.44
N SER A 606 7.01 -11.88 -4.21
CA SER A 606 6.27 -10.96 -3.31
C SER A 606 7.19 -10.13 -2.41
N GLU A 607 8.43 -10.58 -2.21
CA GLU A 607 9.52 -9.80 -1.63
C GLU A 607 10.87 -10.18 -2.24
N TYR A 608 11.69 -9.17 -2.51
CA TYR A 608 13.12 -9.29 -2.78
C TYR A 608 13.76 -7.92 -2.73
N GLY A 609 15.00 -7.79 -2.25
CA GLY A 609 15.53 -6.48 -1.94
C GLY A 609 17.04 -6.40 -1.72
N LEU A 610 17.59 -5.21 -2.01
CA LEU A 610 18.94 -4.77 -1.62
C LEU A 610 18.86 -3.45 -0.85
N GLN A 611 19.74 -3.28 0.14
CA GLN A 611 19.80 -2.07 0.97
C GLN A 611 20.56 -0.94 0.27
N SER A 612 20.17 0.31 0.52
CA SER A 612 20.93 1.52 0.20
C SER A 612 20.75 2.60 1.26
N TRP A 613 21.68 3.55 1.31
CA TRP A 613 21.51 4.76 2.10
C TRP A 613 20.55 5.75 1.44
N CYS A 614 19.76 6.46 2.26
CA CYS A 614 19.07 7.67 1.84
C CYS A 614 20.08 8.81 1.56
N SER A 615 19.63 9.82 0.82
CA SER A 615 20.43 10.97 0.43
C SER A 615 20.92 11.77 1.65
N LEU A 616 22.00 12.53 1.46
CA LEU A 616 22.53 13.40 2.51
C LEU A 616 21.48 14.39 3.00
N GLU A 617 20.69 14.97 2.09
CA GLU A 617 19.61 15.91 2.39
C GLU A 617 18.61 15.34 3.40
N THR A 618 18.25 14.07 3.27
CA THR A 618 17.37 13.37 4.22
C THR A 618 18.04 13.20 5.59
N LEU A 619 19.36 12.99 5.64
CA LEU A 619 20.10 12.80 6.90
C LEU A 619 20.38 14.10 7.64
N LEU A 620 20.51 15.24 6.95
CA LEU A 620 20.92 16.52 7.54
C LEU A 620 20.04 16.97 8.73
N PRO A 621 18.70 16.92 8.69
CA PRO A 621 17.86 17.37 9.81
C PRO A 621 18.02 16.54 11.09
N VAL A 622 18.55 15.32 10.98
CA VAL A 622 18.60 14.35 12.07
C VAL A 622 20.02 13.96 12.49
N SER A 623 21.03 14.71 12.04
CA SER A 623 22.45 14.44 12.26
C SER A 623 23.23 15.71 12.58
N ASN A 624 24.45 15.54 13.12
CA ASN A 624 25.46 16.58 13.27
C ASN A 624 26.58 16.41 12.23
N THR A 625 27.39 17.44 11.99
CA THR A 625 28.53 17.36 11.06
C THR A 625 29.51 16.23 11.37
N GLU A 626 29.69 15.86 12.64
CA GLU A 626 30.56 14.75 13.06
C GLU A 626 30.03 13.35 12.69
N ASP A 627 28.71 13.25 12.43
CA ASP A 627 28.00 12.01 12.09
C ASP A 627 28.13 11.66 10.61
N LEU A 628 28.35 12.68 9.74
CA LEU A 628 28.34 12.58 8.28
C LEU A 628 29.65 12.01 7.71
N LYS A 629 29.98 10.79 8.11
CA LYS A 629 31.13 10.01 7.66
C LYS A 629 30.84 8.51 7.76
N ILE A 630 31.45 7.73 6.87
CA ILE A 630 31.36 6.26 6.88
C ILE A 630 31.84 5.72 8.24
N ASN A 631 31.15 4.71 8.78
CA ASN A 631 31.45 4.07 10.07
C ASN A 631 31.44 5.04 11.27
N SER A 632 30.65 6.11 11.22
CA SER A 632 30.37 6.90 12.42
C SER A 632 29.47 6.12 13.38
N SER A 633 29.51 6.45 14.67
CA SER A 633 28.58 5.86 15.65
C SER A 633 27.11 6.14 15.31
N PHE A 634 26.83 7.23 14.59
CA PHE A 634 25.50 7.52 14.06
C PHE A 634 25.12 6.53 12.94
N CYS A 635 26.02 6.26 12.00
CA CYS A 635 25.75 5.28 10.93
C CYS A 635 25.51 3.87 11.50
N ASP A 636 26.38 3.43 12.41
CA ASP A 636 26.24 2.14 13.11
C ASP A 636 24.97 2.06 13.97
N HIS A 637 24.44 3.21 14.38
CA HIS A 637 23.21 3.30 15.14
C HIS A 637 21.96 3.23 14.26
N ARG A 638 21.99 3.85 13.09
CA ARG A 638 20.90 3.83 12.11
C ARG A 638 20.80 2.51 11.35
N GLN A 639 21.92 1.82 11.17
CA GLN A 639 21.94 0.51 10.53
C GLN A 639 21.31 -0.53 11.47
N HIS A 640 20.11 -0.98 11.11
CA HIS A 640 19.36 -1.98 11.87
C HIS A 640 19.42 -3.38 11.25
N HIS A 641 19.94 -3.52 10.03
CA HIS A 641 20.19 -4.80 9.41
C HIS A 641 21.55 -5.37 9.87
N PRO A 642 21.59 -6.60 10.41
CA PRO A 642 22.84 -7.25 10.76
C PRO A 642 23.78 -7.33 9.55
N GLN A 643 24.98 -6.77 9.70
CA GLN A 643 26.02 -6.73 8.66
C GLN A 643 25.67 -5.87 7.42
N GLY A 644 24.60 -5.07 7.44
CA GLY A 644 24.14 -4.29 6.28
C GLY A 644 25.22 -3.40 5.64
N GLU A 645 26.00 -2.67 6.44
CA GLU A 645 27.12 -1.88 5.92
C GLU A 645 28.17 -2.74 5.20
N SER A 646 28.55 -3.87 5.79
CA SER A 646 29.55 -4.75 5.17
C SER A 646 29.02 -5.43 3.91
N GLN A 647 27.73 -5.76 3.84
CA GLN A 647 27.08 -6.32 2.66
C GLN A 647 27.05 -5.30 1.52
N MET A 648 26.58 -4.07 1.78
CA MET A 648 26.62 -2.97 0.80
C MET A 648 28.04 -2.70 0.31
N TRP A 649 29.01 -2.63 1.23
CA TRP A 649 30.42 -2.41 0.88
C TRP A 649 30.99 -3.53 0.00
N ASN A 650 30.64 -4.79 0.29
CA ASN A 650 31.11 -5.94 -0.48
C ASN A 650 30.58 -5.90 -1.91
N GLU A 651 29.27 -5.67 -2.11
CA GLU A 651 28.68 -5.57 -3.46
C GLU A 651 29.25 -4.39 -4.24
N ILE A 652 29.38 -3.22 -3.60
CA ILE A 652 30.05 -2.07 -4.22
C ILE A 652 31.47 -2.44 -4.66
N SER A 653 32.23 -3.11 -3.80
CA SER A 653 33.63 -3.48 -4.10
C SER A 653 33.77 -4.53 -5.21
N ARG A 654 32.70 -5.28 -5.53
CA ARG A 654 32.69 -6.22 -6.67
C ARG A 654 32.52 -5.50 -8.00
N HIS A 655 31.67 -4.46 -8.05
CA HIS A 655 31.19 -3.91 -9.32
C HIS A 655 31.69 -2.49 -9.61
N LEU A 656 31.99 -1.72 -8.55
CA LEU A 656 32.32 -0.31 -8.56
C LEU A 656 33.62 -0.05 -7.80
N LYS A 657 34.29 1.09 -8.04
CA LYS A 657 35.47 1.47 -7.24
C LYS A 657 35.00 2.16 -5.96
N PRO A 658 35.49 1.75 -4.78
CA PRO A 658 35.17 2.43 -3.52
C PRO A 658 35.56 3.92 -3.55
N PRO A 659 34.88 4.78 -2.79
CA PRO A 659 35.15 6.21 -2.81
C PRO A 659 36.53 6.51 -2.21
N ASN A 660 37.31 7.37 -2.87
CA ASN A 660 38.69 7.69 -2.50
C ASN A 660 38.90 9.14 -2.02
N ASN A 661 37.83 9.85 -1.65
CA ASN A 661 37.93 11.24 -1.23
C ASN A 661 38.58 11.39 0.17
N SER A 662 39.48 12.38 0.32
CA SER A 662 40.11 12.70 1.61
C SER A 662 39.16 13.43 2.57
N ASN A 663 38.23 14.23 2.03
CA ASN A 663 37.15 14.85 2.80
C ASN A 663 36.13 13.75 3.18
N GLN A 664 35.96 13.52 4.48
CA GLN A 664 35.13 12.43 4.99
C GLN A 664 33.65 12.59 4.66
N THR A 665 33.14 13.82 4.62
CA THR A 665 31.74 14.09 4.26
C THR A 665 31.53 13.86 2.76
N GLN A 666 32.43 14.34 1.91
CA GLN A 666 32.34 14.04 0.48
C GLN A 666 32.47 12.54 0.21
N LYS A 667 33.39 11.86 0.91
CA LYS A 667 33.54 10.40 0.82
C LYS A 667 32.25 9.67 1.20
N PHE A 668 31.50 10.19 2.18
CA PHE A 668 30.20 9.64 2.56
C PHE A 668 29.12 9.91 1.50
N ILE A 669 29.06 11.12 0.93
CA ILE A 669 28.17 11.46 -0.19
C ILE A 669 28.42 10.54 -1.40
N ASP A 670 29.69 10.26 -1.68
CA ASP A 670 30.08 9.34 -2.75
C ASP A 670 29.68 7.89 -2.43
N TYR A 671 29.85 7.46 -1.18
CA TYR A 671 29.39 6.15 -0.72
C TYR A 671 27.87 6.00 -0.85
N ILE A 672 27.07 6.98 -0.41
CA ILE A 672 25.61 6.96 -0.56
C ILE A 672 25.23 6.75 -2.03
N TYR A 673 25.81 7.53 -2.93
CA TYR A 673 25.56 7.42 -4.37
C TYR A 673 25.90 6.01 -4.92
N LEU A 674 27.03 5.42 -4.52
CA LEU A 674 27.39 4.06 -4.92
C LEU A 674 26.44 3.00 -4.33
N THR A 675 25.95 3.18 -3.10
CA THR A 675 24.95 2.26 -2.51
C THR A 675 23.63 2.29 -3.30
N GLN A 676 23.20 3.47 -3.75
CA GLN A 676 21.99 3.60 -4.56
C GLN A 676 22.17 3.05 -5.98
N ILE A 677 23.36 3.18 -6.60
CA ILE A 677 23.65 2.49 -7.87
C ILE A 677 23.55 0.97 -7.68
N ASN A 678 24.22 0.43 -6.65
CA ASN A 678 24.24 -1.01 -6.44
C ASN A 678 22.81 -1.56 -6.23
N GLN A 679 22.03 -0.92 -5.37
CA GLN A 679 20.63 -1.26 -5.16
C GLN A 679 19.83 -1.20 -6.46
N ALA A 680 19.92 -0.10 -7.20
CA ALA A 680 19.10 0.11 -8.39
C ALA A 680 19.43 -0.92 -9.49
N VAL A 681 20.71 -1.21 -9.73
CA VAL A 681 21.14 -2.18 -10.75
C VAL A 681 20.82 -3.62 -10.34
N GLY A 682 21.01 -4.00 -9.07
CA GLY A 682 20.68 -5.35 -8.62
C GLY A 682 19.18 -5.64 -8.71
N ILE A 683 18.34 -4.71 -8.24
CA ILE A 683 16.88 -4.86 -8.33
C ILE A 683 16.38 -4.81 -9.78
N LYS A 684 16.98 -3.95 -10.63
CA LYS A 684 16.70 -3.97 -12.09
C LYS A 684 17.02 -5.33 -12.69
N THR A 685 18.15 -5.93 -12.33
CA THR A 685 18.58 -7.24 -12.85
C THR A 685 17.58 -8.33 -12.51
N GLU A 686 17.12 -8.37 -11.26
CA GLU A 686 16.14 -9.34 -10.77
C GLU A 686 14.73 -9.09 -11.34
N ALA A 687 14.26 -7.85 -11.34
CA ALA A 687 12.94 -7.48 -11.88
C ALA A 687 12.85 -7.76 -13.40
N GLU A 688 13.89 -7.44 -14.17
CA GLU A 688 13.92 -7.75 -15.59
C GLU A 688 13.94 -9.26 -15.85
N LEU A 689 14.62 -10.06 -15.01
CA LEU A 689 14.55 -11.53 -15.09
C LEU A 689 13.12 -12.02 -14.95
N PHE A 690 12.39 -11.55 -13.93
CA PHE A 690 11.00 -11.95 -13.72
C PHE A 690 10.11 -11.59 -14.91
N ARG A 691 10.30 -10.41 -15.50
CA ARG A 691 9.54 -10.01 -16.70
C ARG A 691 9.91 -10.83 -17.94
N ARG A 692 11.18 -11.21 -18.10
CA ARG A 692 11.59 -12.12 -19.19
C ARG A 692 10.93 -13.50 -19.06
N MET A 693 10.75 -13.99 -17.84
CA MET A 693 10.25 -15.33 -17.52
C MET A 693 8.73 -15.45 -17.45
N GLN A 694 7.98 -14.41 -17.87
CA GLN A 694 6.53 -14.37 -17.81
C GLN A 694 5.83 -15.47 -18.62
N ASP A 695 6.31 -15.75 -19.84
CA ASP A 695 5.67 -16.70 -20.76
C ASP A 695 6.43 -18.04 -20.87
N HIS A 696 7.47 -18.25 -20.06
CA HIS A 696 8.42 -19.35 -20.25
C HIS A 696 8.68 -20.08 -18.93
N VAL A 697 8.95 -21.38 -19.05
CA VAL A 697 9.48 -22.19 -17.94
C VAL A 697 10.85 -22.74 -18.30
N THR A 698 11.73 -22.80 -17.30
CA THR A 698 13.03 -23.43 -17.39
C THR A 698 12.90 -24.97 -17.47
N PRO A 699 13.98 -25.70 -17.80
CA PRO A 699 13.94 -27.17 -17.82
C PRO A 699 13.60 -27.83 -16.48
N ASN A 700 13.88 -27.18 -15.34
CA ASN A 700 13.48 -27.63 -14.01
C ASN A 700 12.03 -27.26 -13.65
N GLY A 701 11.32 -26.48 -14.48
CA GLY A 701 9.90 -26.15 -14.30
C GLY A 701 9.63 -24.80 -13.61
N GLU A 702 10.67 -24.04 -13.27
CA GLU A 702 10.59 -22.67 -12.73
C GLU A 702 10.24 -21.65 -13.82
N GLY A 703 9.76 -20.46 -13.47
CA GLY A 703 9.27 -19.47 -14.44
C GLY A 703 7.76 -19.30 -14.44
N PHE A 704 7.21 -18.86 -15.57
CA PHE A 704 5.83 -18.37 -15.64
C PHE A 704 5.56 -17.30 -14.56
N THR A 705 6.55 -16.44 -14.36
CA THR A 705 6.56 -15.44 -13.29
C THR A 705 5.54 -14.36 -13.63
N MET A 706 4.60 -14.09 -12.73
CA MET A 706 3.48 -13.18 -12.98
C MET A 706 3.36 -12.06 -11.93
N GLY A 707 4.40 -11.89 -11.11
CA GLY A 707 4.47 -10.78 -10.17
C GLY A 707 5.88 -10.51 -9.66
N SER A 708 6.14 -9.23 -9.42
CA SER A 708 7.39 -8.68 -8.95
C SER A 708 7.06 -7.51 -8.01
N LEU A 709 7.18 -7.77 -6.70
CA LEU A 709 7.02 -6.80 -5.63
C LEU A 709 8.33 -6.72 -4.84
N TYR A 710 9.17 -5.71 -5.11
CA TYR A 710 10.41 -5.58 -4.36
C TYR A 710 10.17 -5.09 -2.92
N TRP A 711 11.02 -5.51 -2.00
CA TRP A 711 11.13 -4.96 -0.67
C TRP A 711 12.13 -3.79 -0.74
N GLN A 712 11.78 -2.55 -0.43
CA GLN A 712 10.46 -2.00 -0.05
C GLN A 712 10.19 -0.65 -0.75
N LEU A 713 8.97 -0.11 -0.67
CA LEU A 713 8.60 1.15 -1.30
C LEU A 713 9.24 2.35 -0.59
N ASN A 714 8.83 2.56 0.66
CA ASN A 714 9.00 3.79 1.44
C ASN A 714 9.74 3.55 2.77
N ASP A 715 10.14 4.65 3.44
CA ASP A 715 10.79 4.61 4.75
C ASP A 715 9.94 5.20 5.87
N ILE A 716 10.07 4.61 7.07
CA ILE A 716 9.46 5.10 8.31
C ILE A 716 10.30 6.20 9.01
N TRP A 717 11.61 6.25 8.72
CA TRP A 717 12.59 7.18 9.29
C TRP A 717 13.87 7.22 8.43
N GLN A 718 14.82 8.11 8.76
CA GLN A 718 16.06 8.30 8.01
C GLN A 718 17.14 7.27 8.42
N ALA A 719 17.31 6.23 7.61
CA ALA A 719 18.25 5.13 7.83
C ALA A 719 18.65 4.46 6.49
N PRO A 720 19.66 3.57 6.46
CA PRO A 720 19.85 2.66 5.35
C PRO A 720 18.74 1.60 5.36
N THR A 721 18.05 1.45 4.23
CA THR A 721 16.91 0.55 4.09
C THR A 721 16.84 0.02 2.66
N TRP A 722 15.88 -0.86 2.40
CA TRP A 722 15.58 -1.34 1.06
C TRP A 722 14.64 -0.43 0.27
N SER A 723 14.29 0.74 0.82
CA SER A 723 13.33 1.63 0.18
C SER A 723 13.83 2.15 -1.16
N SER A 724 12.90 2.43 -2.05
CA SER A 724 13.12 3.25 -3.25
C SER A 724 12.76 4.72 -3.04
N ILE A 725 11.92 5.03 -2.05
CA ILE A 725 11.51 6.38 -1.66
C ILE A 725 11.95 6.61 -0.21
N GLU A 726 12.74 7.66 0.00
CA GLU A 726 13.28 8.06 1.29
C GLU A 726 12.18 8.61 2.22
N TYR A 727 12.48 8.68 3.52
CA TYR A 727 11.60 9.37 4.47
C TYR A 727 11.49 10.84 4.06
N GLY A 728 10.26 11.31 3.81
CA GLY A 728 9.98 12.64 3.27
C GLY A 728 9.56 12.65 1.80
N GLY A 729 9.64 11.52 1.08
CA GLY A 729 9.09 11.37 -0.28
C GLY A 729 10.10 11.51 -1.42
N LYS A 730 11.38 11.76 -1.13
CA LYS A 730 12.43 11.89 -2.14
C LYS A 730 12.75 10.54 -2.79
N TRP A 731 12.85 10.51 -4.11
CA TRP A 731 13.14 9.29 -4.87
C TRP A 731 14.64 8.96 -4.85
N LYS A 732 14.98 7.72 -4.48
CA LYS A 732 16.30 7.14 -4.71
C LYS A 732 16.47 6.72 -6.18
N MET A 733 17.69 6.42 -6.59
CA MET A 733 17.99 5.92 -7.94
C MET A 733 17.16 4.69 -8.32
N LEU A 734 16.86 3.82 -7.36
CA LEU A 734 15.99 2.66 -7.57
C LEU A 734 14.61 3.05 -8.11
N HIS A 735 13.98 4.12 -7.60
CA HIS A 735 12.62 4.49 -8.02
C HIS A 735 12.58 4.98 -9.47
N TYR A 736 13.62 5.69 -9.91
CA TYR A 736 13.78 6.10 -11.31
C TYR A 736 13.98 4.90 -12.23
N MET A 737 14.84 3.95 -11.85
CA MET A 737 15.01 2.71 -12.64
C MET A 737 13.74 1.86 -12.64
N ALA A 738 12.92 1.91 -11.58
CA ALA A 738 11.63 1.23 -11.53
C ALA A 738 10.65 1.74 -12.58
N GLN A 739 10.67 3.04 -12.89
CA GLN A 739 9.87 3.58 -14.00
C GLN A 739 10.20 2.86 -15.32
N ASP A 740 11.49 2.59 -15.56
CA ASP A 740 11.99 1.94 -16.78
C ASP A 740 11.70 0.43 -16.76
N PHE A 741 12.11 -0.30 -15.73
CA PHE A 741 11.95 -1.76 -15.72
C PHE A 741 10.51 -2.23 -15.51
N TYR A 742 9.60 -1.38 -15.02
CA TYR A 742 8.15 -1.64 -14.97
C TYR A 742 7.34 -0.99 -16.09
N ALA A 743 7.98 -0.30 -17.03
CA ALA A 743 7.31 0.25 -18.20
C ALA A 743 6.53 -0.82 -18.99
N HIS A 744 5.45 -0.41 -19.67
CA HIS A 744 4.64 -1.31 -20.51
C HIS A 744 5.46 -2.05 -21.56
N SER A 745 6.46 -1.37 -22.11
CA SER A 745 7.41 -1.91 -23.08
C SER A 745 8.81 -1.85 -22.49
N LEU A 746 9.54 -2.96 -22.58
CA LEU A 746 10.88 -3.11 -22.04
C LEU A 746 11.72 -3.94 -23.02
N ILE A 747 12.89 -3.44 -23.38
CA ILE A 747 13.95 -4.23 -24.02
C ILE A 747 14.94 -4.65 -22.94
N SER A 748 15.14 -5.96 -22.80
CA SER A 748 15.99 -6.54 -21.75
C SER A 748 16.92 -7.58 -22.37
N SER A 749 18.10 -7.77 -21.80
CA SER A 749 19.03 -8.80 -22.27
C SER A 749 19.48 -9.73 -21.17
N SER A 750 19.99 -10.88 -21.58
CA SER A 750 20.72 -11.80 -20.71
C SER A 750 21.98 -12.28 -21.40
N LEU A 751 23.12 -12.16 -20.72
CA LEU A 751 24.35 -12.87 -21.10
C LEU A 751 24.37 -14.23 -20.42
N ASN A 752 24.53 -15.31 -21.19
CA ASN A 752 24.74 -16.65 -20.67
C ASN A 752 25.97 -17.29 -21.34
N GLY A 753 27.10 -17.22 -20.65
CA GLY A 753 28.39 -17.53 -21.25
C GLY A 753 28.66 -16.58 -22.42
N ASP A 754 28.92 -17.14 -23.60
CA ASP A 754 29.20 -16.35 -24.81
C ASP A 754 27.94 -15.94 -25.58
N ASN A 755 26.74 -16.30 -25.11
CA ASN A 755 25.49 -16.02 -25.81
C ASN A 755 24.84 -14.75 -25.28
N LEU A 756 24.49 -13.85 -26.19
CA LEU A 756 23.66 -12.67 -25.94
C LEU A 756 22.24 -12.98 -26.42
N ASP A 757 21.31 -13.01 -25.48
CA ASP A 757 19.88 -13.07 -25.73
C ASP A 757 19.26 -11.68 -25.46
N VAL A 758 18.42 -11.18 -26.38
CA VAL A 758 17.66 -9.95 -26.19
C VAL A 758 16.17 -10.23 -26.32
N TYR A 759 15.43 -9.78 -25.32
CA TYR A 759 13.99 -9.91 -25.19
C TYR A 759 13.32 -8.56 -25.37
N LEU A 760 12.21 -8.56 -26.11
CA LEU A 760 11.27 -7.46 -26.15
C LEU A 760 9.99 -7.87 -25.42
N ILE A 761 9.74 -7.19 -24.31
CA ILE A 761 8.58 -7.38 -23.45
C ILE A 761 7.58 -6.26 -23.76
N HIS A 762 6.34 -6.61 -24.07
CA HIS A 762 5.28 -5.65 -24.38
C HIS A 762 3.93 -6.10 -23.81
N GLU A 763 3.43 -5.38 -22.81
CA GLU A 763 2.13 -5.63 -22.20
C GLU A 763 1.02 -4.89 -22.98
N THR A 764 0.26 -5.60 -23.81
CA THR A 764 -0.85 -4.97 -24.55
C THR A 764 -1.93 -4.47 -23.57
N PRO A 765 -2.31 -3.18 -23.59
CA PRO A 765 -3.36 -2.65 -22.72
C PRO A 765 -4.73 -3.32 -22.95
N ALA A 766 -5.55 -3.42 -21.91
CA ALA A 766 -6.86 -4.07 -22.00
C ALA A 766 -7.80 -3.40 -23.02
N SER A 767 -7.67 -2.09 -23.24
CA SER A 767 -8.43 -1.31 -24.23
C SER A 767 -8.12 -1.67 -25.68
N GLN A 768 -6.99 -2.33 -25.94
CA GLN A 768 -6.53 -2.72 -27.28
C GLN A 768 -6.63 -4.23 -27.54
N ARG A 769 -7.06 -5.03 -26.55
CA ARG A 769 -7.27 -6.48 -26.72
C ARG A 769 -8.68 -6.74 -27.28
N ASN A 770 -8.76 -7.54 -28.35
CA ASN A 770 -10.05 -8.08 -28.79
C ASN A 770 -10.67 -8.91 -27.64
N PRO A 771 -12.00 -8.81 -27.39
CA PRO A 771 -12.64 -9.62 -26.36
C PRO A 771 -12.37 -11.10 -26.65
N PRO A 772 -11.96 -11.90 -25.64
CA PRO A 772 -11.65 -13.29 -25.88
C PRO A 772 -12.90 -14.01 -26.39
N SER A 773 -12.82 -14.64 -27.57
CA SER A 773 -13.80 -15.66 -27.94
C SER A 773 -13.74 -16.75 -26.87
N SER A 774 -14.89 -17.16 -26.35
CA SER A 774 -15.02 -18.19 -25.32
C SER A 774 -14.38 -19.51 -25.74
N SER A 775 -13.09 -19.64 -25.51
CA SER A 775 -12.31 -20.87 -25.64
C SER A 775 -10.97 -20.59 -25.01
N SER A 776 -10.68 -21.26 -23.90
CA SER A 776 -9.37 -21.51 -23.30
C SER A 776 -8.20 -20.79 -23.98
N LEU A 777 -7.59 -19.82 -23.30
CA LEU A 777 -6.23 -19.40 -23.61
C LEU A 777 -5.35 -20.66 -23.54
N LYS A 778 -5.11 -21.28 -24.71
CA LYS A 778 -4.12 -22.35 -24.85
C LYS A 778 -2.79 -21.66 -25.08
N PHE A 779 -2.10 -21.35 -23.99
CA PHE A 779 -0.71 -20.96 -24.03
C PHE A 779 0.10 -22.17 -24.48
N LYS A 780 0.61 -22.14 -25.71
CA LYS A 780 1.46 -23.20 -26.23
C LYS A 780 2.85 -23.01 -25.63
N ALA A 781 3.37 -24.02 -24.92
CA ALA A 781 4.79 -24.12 -24.66
C ALA A 781 5.55 -24.17 -26.00
N SER A 782 6.29 -23.12 -26.34
CA SER A 782 7.12 -23.12 -27.55
C SER A 782 8.37 -23.97 -27.33
N LYS A 783 8.41 -25.15 -27.94
CA LYS A 783 9.68 -25.76 -28.35
C LYS A 783 10.04 -25.19 -29.71
N SER A 784 10.82 -24.12 -29.78
CA SER A 784 11.37 -23.67 -31.05
C SER A 784 12.88 -23.42 -30.97
N LYS A 785 13.64 -24.32 -31.58
CA LYS A 785 14.94 -23.96 -32.19
C LYS A 785 14.68 -22.95 -33.31
N PRO A 786 15.55 -21.96 -33.54
CA PRO A 786 15.39 -21.05 -34.66
C PRO A 786 15.59 -21.83 -35.97
N LYS A 787 14.58 -21.83 -36.83
CA LYS A 787 14.72 -22.24 -38.22
C LYS A 787 14.78 -20.97 -39.07
N HIS A 788 15.89 -20.81 -39.78
CA HIS A 788 15.97 -19.95 -40.96
C HIS A 788 15.11 -20.57 -42.07
N GLU A 789 14.11 -19.86 -42.57
CA GLU A 789 13.53 -20.15 -43.89
C GLU A 789 12.97 -18.86 -44.51
N ASN A 790 13.36 -18.63 -45.76
CA ASN A 790 13.00 -17.49 -46.60
C ASN A 790 11.63 -17.67 -47.27
N GLU A 791 11.00 -16.52 -47.50
CA GLU A 791 10.02 -16.19 -48.56
C GLU A 791 8.51 -16.57 -48.43
N ALA A 792 7.74 -15.46 -48.32
CA ALA A 792 6.62 -15.04 -49.16
C ALA A 792 5.20 -15.61 -48.97
N ALA A 793 4.30 -14.64 -48.77
CA ALA A 793 2.85 -14.62 -49.02
C ALA A 793 1.90 -15.24 -47.97
N PHE A 794 1.40 -14.39 -47.07
CA PHE A 794 -0.06 -14.24 -46.88
C PHE A 794 -0.37 -12.84 -46.33
N MET A 795 -0.97 -11.99 -47.17
CA MET A 795 -1.49 -10.68 -46.77
C MET A 795 -2.89 -10.85 -46.18
N GLU A 796 -3.00 -10.70 -44.87
CA GLU A 796 -4.18 -10.10 -44.23
C GLU A 796 -3.69 -9.07 -43.21
N ARG A 797 -4.05 -7.82 -43.47
CA ARG A 797 -3.60 -6.63 -42.72
C ARG A 797 -4.23 -6.61 -41.33
N THR A 798 -3.41 -6.76 -40.30
CA THR A 798 -3.67 -6.18 -38.98
C THR A 798 -2.74 -5.00 -38.80
N ASN A 799 -3.31 -3.79 -38.72
CA ASN A 799 -2.61 -2.52 -38.54
C ASN A 799 -1.98 -2.40 -37.13
N ALA A 800 -0.84 -3.05 -36.90
CA ALA A 800 0.08 -2.66 -35.83
C ALA A 800 1.41 -2.24 -36.50
N PRO A 801 1.98 -1.05 -36.21
CA PRO A 801 3.33 -0.73 -36.65
C PRO A 801 4.30 -1.71 -35.98
N GLY A 802 5.15 -2.37 -36.77
CA GLY A 802 6.18 -3.25 -36.21
C GLY A 802 7.23 -2.46 -35.42
N TRP A 803 8.01 -3.17 -34.62
CA TRP A 803 9.08 -2.58 -33.80
C TRP A 803 10.37 -2.49 -34.59
N ILE A 804 11.01 -1.33 -34.56
CA ILE A 804 12.39 -1.14 -34.98
C ILE A 804 13.27 -1.37 -33.75
N VAL A 805 14.17 -2.34 -33.84
CA VAL A 805 15.12 -2.67 -32.77
C VAL A 805 16.53 -2.36 -33.24
N GLU A 806 17.25 -1.63 -32.41
CA GLU A 806 18.66 -1.33 -32.54
C GLU A 806 19.43 -1.96 -31.38
N ILE A 807 20.46 -2.74 -31.71
CA ILE A 807 21.46 -3.25 -30.78
C ILE A 807 22.78 -2.62 -31.17
N SER A 808 23.47 -1.97 -30.24
CA SER A 808 24.70 -1.23 -30.52
C SER A 808 25.80 -1.58 -29.52
N ILE A 809 27.03 -1.68 -30.01
CA ILE A 809 28.23 -1.74 -29.17
C ILE A 809 28.92 -0.39 -29.21
N TYR A 810 29.24 0.14 -28.04
CA TYR A 810 29.95 1.40 -27.83
C TYR A 810 31.28 1.16 -27.11
N ASP A 811 32.27 2.02 -27.37
CA ASP A 811 33.56 2.08 -26.66
C ASP A 811 33.48 3.18 -25.60
N TRP A 812 33.80 2.89 -24.34
CA TRP A 812 33.76 3.88 -23.26
C TRP A 812 34.59 5.14 -23.54
N SER A 813 35.62 5.03 -24.39
CA SER A 813 36.51 6.13 -24.75
C SER A 813 35.98 7.04 -25.86
N LYS A 814 34.94 6.65 -26.61
CA LYS A 814 34.48 7.36 -27.82
C LYS A 814 32.97 7.49 -27.85
N GLN A 815 32.48 8.67 -28.22
CA GLN A 815 31.07 8.88 -28.52
C GLN A 815 30.74 8.31 -29.91
N GLY A 816 29.52 7.81 -30.08
CA GLY A 816 29.07 7.10 -31.27
C GLY A 816 29.30 5.58 -31.21
N ALA A 817 28.35 4.83 -31.75
CA ALA A 817 28.42 3.38 -31.77
C ALA A 817 29.60 2.90 -32.64
N LEU A 818 30.35 1.91 -32.16
CA LEU A 818 31.31 1.18 -32.99
C LEU A 818 30.56 0.41 -34.10
N LYS A 819 29.44 -0.19 -33.72
CA LYS A 819 28.57 -0.96 -34.62
C LYS A 819 27.15 -0.97 -34.08
N SER A 820 26.17 -0.83 -34.98
CA SER A 820 24.75 -1.07 -34.71
C SER A 820 24.20 -2.15 -35.64
N TRP A 821 23.36 -3.02 -35.09
CA TRP A 821 22.51 -3.96 -35.82
C TRP A 821 21.06 -3.50 -35.70
N ASN A 822 20.43 -3.26 -36.85
CA ASN A 822 19.05 -2.80 -36.93
C ASN A 822 18.19 -3.87 -37.58
N PHE A 823 17.06 -4.20 -36.97
CA PHE A 823 16.10 -5.15 -37.54
C PHE A 823 14.67 -4.78 -37.15
N HIS A 824 13.73 -5.35 -37.89
CA HIS A 824 12.31 -5.10 -37.71
C HIS A 824 11.66 -6.34 -37.09
N VAL A 825 10.80 -6.12 -36.10
CA VAL A 825 9.98 -7.15 -35.45
C VAL A 825 8.52 -6.84 -35.79
N ASP A 826 8.01 -7.51 -36.81
CA ASP A 826 6.66 -7.26 -37.35
C ASP A 826 5.55 -7.66 -36.38
N LYS A 827 5.78 -8.72 -35.59
CA LYS A 827 4.75 -9.31 -34.73
C LYS A 827 5.34 -9.90 -33.45
N LEU A 828 4.76 -9.52 -32.31
CA LEU A 828 4.98 -10.13 -31.02
C LEU A 828 3.94 -11.24 -30.81
N ASN A 829 4.39 -12.46 -30.51
CA ASN A 829 3.51 -13.61 -30.34
C ASN A 829 3.23 -13.93 -28.86
N LEU A 830 4.10 -13.44 -27.97
CA LEU A 830 4.03 -13.56 -26.51
C LEU A 830 4.12 -12.17 -25.87
N THR A 831 4.00 -12.08 -24.56
CA THR A 831 4.28 -10.83 -23.82
C THR A 831 5.79 -10.59 -23.80
N SER A 832 6.58 -11.63 -23.49
CA SER A 832 8.05 -11.66 -23.51
C SER A 832 8.57 -12.48 -24.71
N ASN A 833 9.21 -11.81 -25.66
CA ASN A 833 9.67 -12.40 -26.91
C ASN A 833 11.19 -12.35 -27.00
N LEU A 834 11.86 -13.50 -27.16
CA LEU A 834 13.26 -13.54 -27.59
C LEU A 834 13.33 -13.08 -29.05
N ILE A 835 13.93 -11.91 -29.28
CA ILE A 835 13.99 -11.27 -30.61
C ILE A 835 15.38 -11.30 -31.23
N PHE A 836 16.41 -11.55 -30.43
CA PHE A 836 17.79 -11.65 -30.90
C PHE A 836 18.55 -12.68 -30.07
N HIS A 837 19.33 -13.52 -30.75
CA HIS A 837 20.24 -14.49 -30.16
C HIS A 837 21.51 -14.52 -31.00
N ASN A 838 22.66 -14.22 -30.40
CA ASN A 838 23.94 -14.27 -31.10
C ASN A 838 25.12 -14.54 -30.17
N ASN A 839 26.26 -14.89 -30.73
CA ASN A 839 27.52 -15.07 -30.02
C ASN A 839 28.20 -13.71 -29.80
N LEU A 840 28.31 -13.29 -28.54
CA LEU A 840 28.88 -12.01 -28.15
C LEU A 840 30.36 -11.86 -28.58
N PRO A 841 31.26 -12.86 -28.42
CA PRO A 841 32.63 -12.75 -28.93
C PRO A 841 32.71 -12.42 -30.43
N SER A 842 31.83 -13.00 -31.24
CA SER A 842 31.75 -12.69 -32.68
C SER A 842 31.29 -11.25 -32.92
N MET A 843 30.28 -10.78 -32.17
CA MET A 843 29.82 -9.38 -32.26
C MET A 843 30.91 -8.38 -31.82
N LEU A 844 31.72 -8.72 -30.82
CA LEU A 844 32.85 -7.89 -30.38
C LEU A 844 33.93 -7.81 -31.46
N GLN A 845 34.22 -8.93 -32.12
CA GLN A 845 35.15 -8.96 -33.25
C GLN A 845 34.64 -8.12 -34.42
N GLU A 846 33.36 -8.24 -34.77
CA GLU A 846 32.73 -7.48 -35.87
C GLU A 846 32.64 -5.97 -35.61
N SER A 847 32.53 -5.57 -34.34
CA SER A 847 32.50 -4.16 -33.92
C SER A 847 33.89 -3.57 -33.72
N GLU A 848 34.96 -4.36 -33.90
CA GLU A 848 36.34 -3.95 -33.57
C GLU A 848 36.49 -3.49 -32.10
N CYS A 849 35.64 -4.01 -31.21
CA CYS A 849 35.75 -3.75 -29.79
C CYS A 849 37.04 -4.40 -29.23
N PRO A 850 37.94 -3.63 -28.57
CA PRO A 850 39.23 -4.18 -28.13
C PRO A 850 39.10 -5.34 -27.12
N SER A 851 38.16 -5.22 -26.18
CA SER A 851 37.78 -6.28 -25.24
C SER A 851 36.49 -5.89 -24.51
N MET A 852 35.87 -6.82 -23.77
CA MET A 852 34.70 -6.55 -22.93
C MET A 852 34.93 -5.42 -21.90
N GLN A 853 36.18 -5.15 -21.51
CA GLN A 853 36.53 -4.06 -20.60
C GLN A 853 36.38 -2.67 -21.23
N HIS A 854 36.45 -2.59 -22.56
CA HIS A 854 36.38 -1.32 -23.29
C HIS A 854 34.97 -0.94 -23.70
N CYS A 855 34.00 -1.86 -23.65
CA CYS A 855 32.75 -1.68 -24.35
C CYS A 855 31.52 -1.96 -23.48
N PHE A 856 30.38 -1.45 -23.94
CA PHE A 856 29.06 -1.77 -23.40
C PHE A 856 28.04 -1.95 -24.54
N LEU A 857 26.95 -2.62 -24.21
CA LEU A 857 25.79 -2.76 -25.09
C LEU A 857 24.76 -1.69 -24.80
N PHE A 858 24.21 -1.11 -25.86
CA PHE A 858 23.03 -0.26 -25.81
C PHE A 858 21.94 -0.89 -26.66
N LEU A 859 20.72 -0.91 -26.15
CA LEU A 859 19.55 -1.54 -26.73
C LEU A 859 18.47 -0.49 -26.86
N ARG A 860 17.83 -0.41 -28.01
CA ARG A 860 16.69 0.47 -28.26
C ARG A 860 15.63 -0.27 -29.04
N ALA A 861 14.37 -0.12 -28.64
CA ALA A 861 13.23 -0.58 -29.40
C ALA A 861 12.18 0.52 -29.48
N SER A 862 11.63 0.77 -30.67
CA SER A 862 10.54 1.72 -30.86
C SER A 862 9.54 1.26 -31.93
N ASN A 863 8.26 1.58 -31.75
CA ASN A 863 7.19 1.34 -32.73
C ASN A 863 6.53 2.65 -33.21
N GLY A 864 7.17 3.80 -32.94
CA GLY A 864 6.67 5.14 -33.26
C GLY A 864 5.65 5.72 -32.26
N ALA A 865 5.00 4.89 -31.44
CA ALA A 865 4.16 5.34 -30.33
C ALA A 865 4.91 5.28 -28.99
N GLU A 866 5.73 4.24 -28.81
CA GLU A 866 6.53 3.97 -27.62
C GLU A 866 7.99 3.76 -28.01
N SER A 867 8.89 4.00 -27.06
CA SER A 867 10.31 3.67 -27.15
C SER A 867 10.80 3.19 -25.79
N CYS A 868 11.65 2.19 -25.79
CA CYS A 868 12.36 1.74 -24.59
C CYS A 868 13.84 1.55 -24.90
N ASP A 869 14.67 2.05 -23.99
CA ASP A 869 16.13 1.99 -24.07
C ASP A 869 16.66 1.18 -22.87
N ASN A 870 17.76 0.47 -23.06
CA ASN A 870 18.45 -0.25 -21.98
C ASN A 870 19.95 -0.32 -22.30
N TRP A 871 20.81 -0.40 -21.29
CA TRP A 871 22.25 -0.57 -21.49
C TRP A 871 22.84 -1.56 -20.50
N ILE A 872 23.85 -2.29 -20.95
CA ILE A 872 24.54 -3.32 -20.15
C ILE A 872 26.04 -3.15 -20.32
N PRO A 873 26.80 -2.91 -19.23
CA PRO A 873 28.25 -2.93 -19.30
C PRO A 873 28.73 -4.37 -19.55
N LEU A 874 29.70 -4.56 -20.45
CA LEU A 874 30.23 -5.90 -20.75
C LEU A 874 31.25 -6.40 -19.72
N SER A 875 31.63 -5.55 -18.77
CA SER A 875 32.49 -5.87 -17.62
C SER A 875 32.07 -4.99 -16.44
N TYR A 876 32.51 -5.33 -15.24
CA TYR A 876 32.29 -4.45 -14.08
C TYR A 876 33.05 -3.12 -14.25
N TYR A 877 32.52 -2.06 -13.64
CA TYR A 877 33.13 -0.72 -13.72
C TYR A 877 34.46 -0.62 -12.96
N THR A 878 34.78 -1.59 -12.10
CA THR A 878 36.13 -1.77 -11.53
C THR A 878 37.19 -2.02 -12.62
N ASP A 879 36.83 -2.78 -13.65
CA ASP A 879 37.71 -3.25 -14.72
C ASP A 879 37.53 -2.47 -16.04
N ALA A 880 36.55 -1.55 -16.10
CA ALA A 880 36.27 -0.77 -17.29
C ALA A 880 37.48 0.09 -17.71
N VAL A 881 37.84 0.00 -18.99
CA VAL A 881 38.96 0.73 -19.61
C VAL A 881 38.40 1.77 -20.59
N GLY A 882 38.92 2.99 -20.51
CA GLY A 882 38.54 4.07 -21.42
C GLY A 882 37.41 4.96 -20.91
N LEU A 883 36.81 4.65 -19.76
CA LEU A 883 35.86 5.54 -19.10
C LEU A 883 36.57 6.84 -18.68
N ARG A 884 36.06 7.98 -19.14
CA ARG A 884 36.65 9.31 -18.93
C ARG A 884 35.71 10.18 -18.12
N ASN A 885 36.27 11.12 -17.37
CA ASN A 885 35.46 12.16 -16.78
C ASN A 885 34.78 13.00 -17.87
N SER A 886 33.56 13.45 -17.60
CA SER A 886 32.80 14.30 -18.52
C SER A 886 32.51 15.67 -17.91
N GLN A 887 32.27 16.64 -18.78
CA GLN A 887 31.64 17.90 -18.45
C GLN A 887 30.18 17.83 -18.89
N ILE A 888 29.28 17.76 -17.91
CA ILE A 888 27.84 17.77 -18.15
C ILE A 888 27.38 19.24 -18.22
N MET A 889 26.88 19.64 -19.39
CA MET A 889 26.36 20.99 -19.61
C MET A 889 24.85 21.00 -19.59
N VAL A 890 24.28 21.93 -18.82
CA VAL A 890 22.85 22.23 -18.79
C VAL A 890 22.55 23.37 -19.78
N SER A 891 21.50 23.20 -20.58
CA SER A 891 21.06 24.19 -21.58
C SER A 891 19.54 24.21 -21.69
N ASP A 892 19.00 25.14 -22.48
CA ASP A 892 17.58 25.21 -22.85
C ASP A 892 16.62 25.23 -21.65
N LEU A 893 17.02 25.87 -20.54
CA LEU A 893 16.17 26.03 -19.36
C LEU A 893 14.92 26.84 -19.69
N MET A 894 13.75 26.24 -19.48
CA MET A 894 12.45 26.86 -19.66
C MET A 894 11.54 26.53 -18.49
N GLN A 895 11.01 27.57 -17.85
CA GLN A 895 10.05 27.42 -16.77
C GLN A 895 8.61 27.49 -17.30
N THR A 896 7.80 26.50 -16.91
CA THR A 896 6.33 26.60 -16.89
C THR A 896 5.85 26.67 -15.44
N LYS A 897 4.54 26.58 -15.15
CA LYS A 897 4.01 26.83 -13.80
C LYS A 897 4.71 26.05 -12.68
N GLU A 898 4.72 24.72 -12.79
CA GLU A 898 5.24 23.78 -11.78
C GLU A 898 6.30 22.84 -12.39
N GLN A 899 6.78 23.15 -13.59
CA GLN A 899 7.73 22.33 -14.31
C GLN A 899 8.87 23.19 -14.84
N ILE A 900 10.09 22.70 -14.72
CA ILE A 900 11.27 23.30 -15.33
C ILE A 900 11.85 22.31 -16.31
N ASP A 901 11.77 22.63 -17.59
CA ASP A 901 12.35 21.85 -18.67
C ASP A 901 13.78 22.31 -18.92
N PHE A 902 14.70 21.38 -19.17
CA PHE A 902 16.08 21.66 -19.49
C PHE A 902 16.67 20.54 -20.34
N SER A 903 17.80 20.80 -20.98
CA SER A 903 18.53 19.80 -21.77
C SER A 903 19.94 19.59 -21.24
N LEU A 904 20.39 18.34 -21.23
CA LEU A 904 21.75 17.96 -20.86
C LEU A 904 22.53 17.48 -22.08
N THR A 905 23.82 17.79 -22.09
CA THR A 905 24.83 17.22 -23.00
C THR A 905 26.07 16.85 -22.22
N ALA A 906 26.78 15.81 -22.64
CA ALA A 906 28.08 15.45 -22.10
C ALA A 906 29.10 15.27 -23.23
N ASP A 907 30.36 15.64 -22.98
CA ASP A 907 31.50 15.48 -23.90
C ASP A 907 32.18 14.11 -23.81
N ALA A 908 31.72 13.25 -22.88
CA ALA A 908 32.12 11.86 -22.74
C ALA A 908 30.97 11.00 -22.20
N ILE A 909 31.08 9.69 -22.39
CA ILE A 909 30.08 8.72 -21.93
C ILE A 909 30.04 8.71 -20.40
N SER A 910 28.87 9.00 -19.84
CA SER A 910 28.65 9.22 -18.41
C SER A 910 27.59 8.26 -17.88
N PRO A 911 27.99 7.13 -17.27
CA PRO A 911 27.03 6.22 -16.65
C PRO A 911 26.54 6.77 -15.29
N PHE A 912 25.28 6.46 -15.00
CA PHE A 912 24.59 6.80 -13.75
C PHE A 912 24.52 8.29 -13.43
N VAL A 913 24.31 9.14 -14.45
CA VAL A 913 24.15 10.59 -14.21
C VAL A 913 23.04 10.83 -13.19
N TRP A 914 23.39 11.47 -12.09
CA TRP A 914 22.51 11.77 -10.97
C TRP A 914 22.34 13.28 -10.82
N LEU A 915 21.10 13.71 -10.95
CA LEU A 915 20.67 15.10 -10.83
C LEU A 915 20.13 15.35 -9.42
N GLU A 916 20.56 16.45 -8.82
CA GLU A 916 20.08 16.91 -7.52
C GLU A 916 19.76 18.40 -7.59
N ALA A 917 18.69 18.82 -6.91
CA ALA A 917 18.30 20.22 -6.77
C ALA A 917 18.16 20.53 -5.27
N GLU A 918 19.29 20.79 -4.62
CA GLU A 918 19.39 20.79 -3.15
C GLU A 918 18.41 21.78 -2.50
N GLY A 919 17.58 21.30 -1.55
CA GLY A 919 16.60 22.11 -0.84
C GLY A 919 15.39 22.52 -1.69
N LEU A 920 15.17 21.88 -2.85
CA LEU A 920 13.96 22.03 -3.66
C LEU A 920 13.15 20.74 -3.63
N ASN A 921 11.89 20.84 -3.21
CA ASN A 921 10.97 19.71 -3.18
C ASN A 921 10.45 19.43 -4.59
N GLY A 922 10.64 18.20 -5.05
CA GLY A 922 10.21 17.74 -6.37
C GLY A 922 10.96 16.48 -6.81
N HIS A 923 10.75 16.10 -8.06
CA HIS A 923 11.42 14.96 -8.70
C HIS A 923 11.73 15.27 -10.15
N PHE A 924 12.74 14.60 -10.70
CA PHE A 924 13.09 14.71 -12.10
C PHE A 924 12.22 13.75 -12.95
N SER A 925 12.16 13.98 -14.26
CA SER A 925 11.49 13.06 -15.19
C SER A 925 12.25 11.75 -15.36
N ARG A 926 13.58 11.79 -15.22
CA ARG A 926 14.50 10.65 -15.28
C ARG A 926 15.73 10.97 -14.42
N ASN A 927 16.34 9.94 -13.82
CA ASN A 927 17.59 10.08 -13.08
C ASN A 927 18.37 8.75 -13.08
N GLY A 928 19.67 8.77 -12.79
CA GLY A 928 20.51 7.55 -12.80
C GLY A 928 20.74 6.95 -14.20
N PHE A 929 20.67 7.77 -15.25
CA PHE A 929 20.70 7.35 -16.66
C PHE A 929 22.11 7.38 -17.27
N LEU A 930 22.26 6.79 -18.46
CA LEU A 930 23.46 6.90 -19.30
C LEU A 930 23.36 8.15 -20.20
N LEU A 931 24.38 9.02 -20.18
CA LEU A 931 24.42 10.24 -21.00
C LEU A 931 25.66 10.27 -21.90
N GLY A 932 25.57 10.93 -23.05
CA GLY A 932 26.73 11.27 -23.90
C GLY A 932 27.26 10.13 -24.76
N HIS A 933 26.53 9.02 -24.89
CA HIS A 933 26.91 7.93 -25.80
C HIS A 933 26.70 8.31 -27.28
N GLU A 934 25.70 9.13 -27.59
CA GLU A 934 25.50 9.72 -28.91
C GLU A 934 26.16 11.11 -28.99
N ASP A 935 27.04 11.32 -29.98
CA ASP A 935 27.84 12.54 -30.13
C ASP A 935 26.95 13.78 -30.34
N GLY A 936 27.16 14.81 -29.50
CA GLY A 936 26.42 16.07 -29.54
C GLY A 936 24.92 15.97 -29.23
N ARG A 937 24.41 14.80 -28.83
CA ARG A 937 22.98 14.63 -28.55
C ARG A 937 22.59 15.43 -27.30
N LYS A 938 21.61 16.32 -27.49
CA LYS A 938 20.87 16.95 -26.39
C LYS A 938 19.76 16.03 -25.93
N GLU A 939 19.73 15.72 -24.64
CA GLU A 939 18.65 14.97 -24.00
C GLU A 939 17.83 15.90 -23.11
N SER A 940 16.50 15.82 -23.22
CA SER A 940 15.58 16.71 -22.50
C SER A 940 15.06 16.07 -21.20
N PHE A 941 14.98 16.88 -20.16
CA PHE A 941 14.56 16.51 -18.82
C PHE A 941 13.60 17.56 -18.27
N THR A 942 12.76 17.14 -17.34
CA THR A 942 11.84 18.01 -16.62
C THR A 942 12.04 17.83 -15.13
N PHE A 943 12.11 18.92 -14.38
CA PHE A 943 11.96 18.91 -12.93
C PHE A 943 10.52 19.28 -12.58
N TYR A 944 9.81 18.35 -11.94
CA TYR A 944 8.45 18.54 -11.43
C TYR A 944 8.56 19.03 -9.98
N ALA A 945 8.32 20.32 -9.78
CA ALA A 945 8.42 20.93 -8.47
C ALA A 945 7.10 20.76 -7.70
N ASP A 946 7.18 20.42 -6.41
CA ASP A 946 6.00 20.29 -5.55
C ASP A 946 5.38 21.66 -5.21
N GLN A 947 6.15 22.72 -5.43
CA GLN A 947 5.76 24.12 -5.24
C GLN A 947 6.40 24.98 -6.32
N SER A 948 5.93 26.22 -6.48
CA SER A 948 6.54 27.16 -7.42
C SER A 948 8.01 27.45 -7.03
N VAL A 949 8.93 27.19 -7.95
CA VAL A 949 10.38 27.41 -7.79
C VAL A 949 10.84 28.45 -8.80
N ASP A 950 11.70 29.38 -8.41
CA ASP A 950 12.29 30.36 -9.34
C ASP A 950 13.36 29.69 -10.23
N LEU A 951 13.36 30.02 -11.53
CA LEU A 951 14.31 29.43 -12.48
C LEU A 951 15.78 29.70 -12.14
N ASN A 952 16.12 30.87 -11.59
CA ASN A 952 17.50 31.17 -11.19
C ASN A 952 17.88 30.38 -9.94
N GLU A 953 16.96 30.25 -8.98
CA GLU A 953 17.17 29.40 -7.80
C GLU A 953 17.43 27.95 -8.21
N PHE A 954 16.59 27.39 -9.09
CA PHE A 954 16.80 26.04 -9.63
C PHE A 954 18.15 25.92 -10.34
N SER A 955 18.49 26.87 -11.21
CA SER A 955 19.77 26.84 -11.94
C SER A 955 21.00 26.91 -11.03
N GLN A 956 20.90 27.54 -9.85
CA GLN A 956 22.01 27.61 -8.88
C GLN A 956 22.14 26.34 -8.04
N LYS A 957 21.03 25.63 -7.83
CA LYS A 957 20.95 24.44 -6.98
C LYS A 957 21.05 23.13 -7.75
N LEU A 958 20.87 23.15 -9.07
CA LEU A 958 21.00 21.97 -9.93
C LEU A 958 22.46 21.51 -10.00
N VAL A 959 22.71 20.31 -9.49
CA VAL A 959 23.99 19.61 -9.57
C VAL A 959 23.79 18.34 -10.38
N ALA A 960 24.73 18.08 -11.30
CA ALA A 960 24.82 16.81 -12.01
C ALA A 960 26.12 16.12 -11.62
N ARG A 961 26.03 14.84 -11.26
CA ARG A 961 27.18 13.98 -10.94
C ARG A 961 27.13 12.71 -11.79
N SER A 962 28.27 12.09 -12.01
CA SER A 962 28.42 10.82 -12.74
C SER A 962 29.30 9.85 -11.95
N LEU A 963 29.43 8.62 -12.45
CA LEU A 963 30.31 7.63 -11.80
C LEU A 963 31.78 8.07 -11.71
N MET A 964 32.29 8.78 -12.72
CA MET A 964 33.70 9.19 -12.75
C MET A 964 34.03 10.28 -11.73
N ASP A 965 33.06 11.08 -11.29
CA ASP A 965 33.25 12.09 -10.24
C ASP A 965 33.61 11.47 -8.89
N VAL A 966 33.28 10.20 -8.67
CA VAL A 966 33.62 9.43 -7.45
C VAL A 966 35.03 8.82 -7.52
N TYR A 967 35.53 8.56 -8.73
CA TYR A 967 36.76 7.81 -8.96
C TYR A 967 38.02 8.68 -8.99
N MET A 968 37.87 10.01 -9.02
CA MET A 968 38.97 10.98 -9.17
C MET A 968 39.48 11.58 -7.87
#